data_AF-A0A5N6SQK7-F1
#
_entry.id   AF-A0A5N6SQK7-F1
#
_cell.length_a   1.000
_cell.length_b   1.000
_cell.length_c   1.000
_cell.angle_alpha   90.00
_cell.angle_beta   90.00
_cell.angle_gamma   90.00
#
_symmetry.space_group_name_H-M   'P 1'
#
loop_
_entity.id
_entity.type
_entity.pdbx_description
1 polymer ?
#
loop_
_entity_poly.entity_id
_entity_poly.type
_entity_poly.pdbx_seq_one_letter_code
_entity_poly.pdbx_strand_id
1 'polypeptide(L)'
;MDFTRDDYTVAWICALPLEMAAAKAMLDEVHPPLPQPDTDHNVYTLGRVSSHNVVVACLPGGVYGTISATAVVSHMVSTFRSIRFGLMVGIGGGVPSQNADIRLGDIVISKPTATSSGVIQYDYGKTLRDGRFQHIGSLNKPPSVLLKAISQLESDCMIGKRPVSKILIDIQHKYKEMREKFSRPKDDWLFRPTYNHKDGEHNCSTCDPTQLVNRPERITDDPYFHYGLIASGDQVIKDAKTRDSIAQSLDILCFEMEAAGLMDELPSLAIRGICDYCDSHKNKQWQGYAALAAAAYTKALLSVVPTYCYKKESYNSRQPVWMVPFRESPRFVGREEEITRIEEMIMEQNGPGKVAICGLGGVGKTRIALELAYRMRKQDSDCSIFWVTCTSYGSVEQAYMSIASKLGMADIKPAEVKEKIKAYLSQESAGKWLLLFDNADDMEIWDKDNTNSPVLTDFLPQSEQGHILFITRSRKVAMRLVSSYIIMISEPSTETAVKIFQNSLVEKTLPNNRDTTVMLLEQLTFLPLAITQAAAYINKNSIGLSDYIILLQNQEPDVIELLSEDFGDERRYKDTQNPVALTWFISFQQIQRSNKLAADYLLFMACINPRDIPQSLLPQPNSIKKRIDAIGLLKAFSFVSEEGRDRSLNLHRLVHLATRNWMRRSQQFSLQILKAADRLSEAFPNNDHTNRMVWREYLPHASSLIAEADFQREKEKYINFIVNIGMCLHSDGRWKEAEELEVQAIELRKHVLGPEHPSTLTSMANLASTYWNQGRWKEAEELEMQVIELRTQVLGPKHPSTLTSMNNLAYTWKLLGKVQDALALMDKCVELRRNLLGPEHPHTISSSNALKGWERAAGKDGH
;
A
#
# COMPACT_ATOMS: atom_id res chain seq x y z
N MET A 1 -48.47 -3.69 14.61
CA MET A 1 -47.08 -3.61 14.15
C MET A 1 -46.90 -2.23 13.58
N ASP A 2 -45.96 -1.45 14.10
CA ASP A 2 -45.67 -0.14 13.54
C ASP A 2 -44.81 -0.32 12.29
N PHE A 3 -45.35 0.09 11.14
CA PHE A 3 -44.62 0.10 9.89
C PHE A 3 -43.69 1.31 9.86
N THR A 4 -42.47 1.11 9.37
CA THR A 4 -41.45 2.14 9.16
C THR A 4 -41.21 2.31 7.66
N ARG A 5 -40.58 3.42 7.24
CA ARG A 5 -40.29 3.64 5.82
C ARG A 5 -39.35 2.57 5.25
N ASP A 6 -38.48 2.00 6.09
CA ASP A 6 -37.53 0.96 5.68
C ASP A 6 -38.19 -0.40 5.45
N ASP A 7 -39.44 -0.59 5.90
CA ASP A 7 -40.18 -1.83 5.67
C ASP A 7 -40.67 -1.96 4.20
N TYR A 8 -40.66 -0.88 3.41
CA TYR A 8 -41.17 -0.86 2.03
C TYR A 8 -40.02 -1.01 1.02
N THR A 9 -40.14 -2.00 0.13
CA THR A 9 -39.03 -2.40 -0.77
C THR A 9 -39.37 -2.36 -2.25
N VAL A 10 -40.62 -2.06 -2.61
CA VAL A 10 -41.10 -2.01 -3.99
C VAL A 10 -41.82 -0.70 -4.23
N ALA A 11 -41.42 0.02 -5.27
CA ALA A 11 -42.17 1.17 -5.77
C ALA A 11 -43.17 0.73 -6.85
N TRP A 12 -44.41 1.19 -6.77
CA TRP A 12 -45.43 1.02 -7.79
C TRP A 12 -45.89 2.40 -8.25
N ILE A 13 -45.51 2.79 -9.46
CA ILE A 13 -45.77 4.11 -10.01
C ILE A 13 -46.89 4.01 -11.05
N CYS A 14 -47.87 4.90 -10.92
CA CYS A 14 -49.00 5.05 -11.82
C CYS A 14 -49.02 6.46 -12.41
N ALA A 15 -49.39 6.59 -13.68
CA ALA A 15 -49.56 7.88 -14.35
C ALA A 15 -50.96 8.49 -14.09
N LEU A 16 -51.99 7.65 -13.96
CA LEU A 16 -53.38 8.08 -13.85
C LEU A 16 -54.06 7.62 -12.56
N PRO A 17 -55.04 8.40 -12.04
CA PRO A 17 -55.84 7.97 -10.88
C PRO A 17 -56.56 6.63 -11.07
N LEU A 18 -56.96 6.33 -12.31
CA LEU A 18 -57.56 5.04 -12.70
C LEU A 18 -56.59 3.87 -12.51
N GLU A 19 -55.32 4.07 -12.87
CA GLU A 19 -54.24 3.07 -12.69
C GLU A 19 -53.92 2.89 -11.21
N MET A 20 -53.89 4.00 -10.45
CA MET A 20 -53.72 3.92 -8.99
C MET A 20 -54.90 3.17 -8.33
N ALA A 21 -56.13 3.35 -8.82
CA ALA A 21 -57.28 2.58 -8.32
C ALA A 21 -57.13 1.07 -8.60
N ALA A 22 -56.65 0.70 -9.80
CA ALA A 22 -56.33 -0.68 -10.12
C ALA A 22 -55.20 -1.24 -9.23
N ALA A 23 -54.14 -0.46 -8.99
CA ALA A 23 -53.04 -0.84 -8.08
C ALA A 23 -53.53 -1.05 -6.64
N LYS A 24 -54.36 -0.15 -6.11
CA LYS A 24 -54.96 -0.27 -4.78
C LYS A 24 -55.81 -1.53 -4.63
N ALA A 25 -56.53 -1.93 -5.69
CA ALA A 25 -57.32 -3.16 -5.67
C ALA A 25 -56.45 -4.42 -5.54
N MET A 26 -55.17 -4.36 -5.94
CA MET A 26 -54.22 -5.48 -5.86
C MET A 26 -53.61 -5.67 -4.47
N LEU A 27 -53.69 -4.67 -3.59
CA LEU A 27 -53.17 -4.76 -2.21
C LEU A 27 -53.95 -5.83 -1.43
N ASP A 28 -53.20 -6.76 -0.82
CA ASP A 28 -53.76 -7.74 0.12
C ASP A 28 -54.05 -7.09 1.48
N GLU A 29 -53.25 -6.10 1.86
CA GLU A 29 -53.39 -5.29 3.07
C GLU A 29 -53.04 -3.83 2.77
N VAL A 30 -53.82 -2.89 3.30
CA VAL A 30 -53.54 -1.44 3.23
C VAL A 30 -52.96 -1.01 4.58
N HIS A 31 -51.79 -0.40 4.56
CA HIS A 31 -51.10 0.08 5.76
C HIS A 31 -51.49 1.53 6.06
N PRO A 32 -51.46 1.97 7.33
CA PRO A 32 -51.72 3.36 7.69
C PRO A 32 -50.68 4.31 7.05
N PRO A 33 -51.05 5.57 6.75
CA PRO A 33 -50.12 6.54 6.20
C PRO A 33 -49.02 6.88 7.21
N LEU A 34 -47.80 7.10 6.73
CA LEU A 34 -46.66 7.55 7.53
C LEU A 34 -46.51 9.07 7.43
N PRO A 35 -45.98 9.75 8.46
CA PRO A 35 -45.64 11.18 8.38
C PRO A 35 -44.72 11.45 7.18
N GLN A 36 -44.95 12.53 6.45
CA GLN A 36 -44.17 12.92 5.27
C GLN A 36 -43.12 13.97 5.64
N PRO A 37 -41.89 13.91 5.09
CA PRO A 37 -40.92 15.02 5.21
C PRO A 37 -41.42 16.26 4.48
N ASP A 38 -41.08 17.47 4.96
CA ASP A 38 -41.44 18.74 4.30
C ASP A 38 -40.86 18.88 2.88
N THR A 39 -39.87 18.06 2.53
CA THR A 39 -39.21 18.04 1.22
C THR A 39 -39.91 17.13 0.20
N ASP A 40 -40.90 16.34 0.61
CA ASP A 40 -41.62 15.39 -0.24
C ASP A 40 -43.12 15.71 -0.26
N HIS A 41 -43.59 16.13 -1.43
CA HIS A 41 -44.98 16.54 -1.65
C HIS A 41 -45.82 15.43 -2.30
N ASN A 42 -45.25 14.25 -2.51
CA ASN A 42 -46.01 13.12 -3.08
C ASN A 42 -47.05 12.61 -2.09
N VAL A 43 -48.10 11.97 -2.60
CA VAL A 43 -49.09 11.27 -1.76
C VAL A 43 -48.96 9.78 -2.00
N TYR A 44 -48.56 9.05 -0.96
CA TYR A 44 -48.34 7.61 -1.03
C TYR A 44 -49.52 6.82 -0.50
N THR A 45 -49.83 5.71 -1.17
CA THR A 45 -50.63 4.63 -0.59
C THR A 45 -49.71 3.47 -0.27
N LEU A 46 -49.71 3.06 0.99
CA LEU A 46 -48.84 2.03 1.51
C LEU A 46 -49.61 0.73 1.69
N GLY A 47 -49.01 -0.41 1.35
CA GLY A 47 -49.67 -1.69 1.56
C GLY A 47 -48.76 -2.87 1.28
N ARG A 48 -49.36 -4.06 1.25
CA ARG A 48 -48.69 -5.32 0.96
C ARG A 48 -49.32 -6.01 -0.25
N VAL A 49 -48.48 -6.54 -1.13
CA VAL A 49 -48.87 -7.42 -2.24
C VAL A 49 -48.07 -8.71 -2.13
N SER A 50 -48.76 -9.84 -1.99
CA SER A 50 -48.17 -11.12 -1.61
C SER A 50 -47.31 -10.95 -0.35
N SER A 51 -46.00 -11.12 -0.45
CA SER A 51 -45.05 -10.99 0.65
C SER A 51 -44.18 -9.73 0.55
N HIS A 52 -44.50 -8.79 -0.34
CA HIS A 52 -43.77 -7.53 -0.53
C HIS A 52 -44.56 -6.33 -0.01
N ASN A 53 -43.92 -5.47 0.75
CA ASN A 53 -44.46 -4.16 1.12
C ASN A 53 -44.18 -3.15 -0.01
N VAL A 54 -45.24 -2.51 -0.49
CA VAL A 54 -45.25 -1.68 -1.69
C VAL A 54 -45.63 -0.24 -1.35
N VAL A 55 -44.93 0.71 -1.96
CA VAL A 55 -45.27 2.14 -2.00
C VAL A 55 -45.93 2.45 -3.33
N VAL A 56 -47.21 2.82 -3.31
CA VAL A 56 -47.94 3.22 -4.52
C VAL A 56 -47.98 4.75 -4.60
N ALA A 57 -47.59 5.31 -5.74
CA ALA A 57 -47.72 6.73 -6.04
C ALA A 57 -48.37 6.96 -7.40
N CYS A 58 -49.04 8.09 -7.54
CA CYS A 58 -49.62 8.57 -8.79
C CYS A 58 -48.95 9.90 -9.18
N LEU A 59 -48.73 10.11 -10.47
CA LEU A 59 -48.32 11.43 -10.98
C LEU A 59 -49.38 12.50 -10.68
N PRO A 60 -48.98 13.78 -10.55
CA PRO A 60 -49.91 14.89 -10.38
C PRO A 60 -50.95 14.92 -11.52
N GLY A 61 -52.23 15.09 -11.17
CA GLY A 61 -53.32 15.08 -12.14
C GLY A 61 -53.12 16.12 -13.25
N GLY A 62 -53.11 15.68 -14.50
CA GLY A 62 -52.92 16.54 -15.67
C GLY A 62 -51.47 16.82 -16.05
N VAL A 63 -50.49 16.33 -15.29
CA VAL A 63 -49.05 16.40 -15.60
C VAL A 63 -48.57 15.01 -15.96
N TYR A 64 -48.07 14.85 -17.19
CA TYR A 64 -47.59 13.58 -17.74
C TYR A 64 -46.18 13.78 -18.30
N GLY A 65 -45.56 12.69 -18.74
CA GLY A 65 -44.24 12.73 -19.35
C GLY A 65 -43.13 12.31 -18.40
N THR A 66 -41.95 12.19 -18.98
CA THR A 66 -40.75 11.66 -18.34
C THR A 66 -40.33 12.48 -17.11
N ILE A 67 -40.31 13.81 -17.21
CA ILE A 67 -39.92 14.72 -16.13
C ILE A 67 -40.79 14.55 -14.88
N SER A 68 -42.10 14.40 -15.06
CA SER A 68 -43.01 14.23 -13.93
C SER A 68 -42.77 12.89 -13.22
N ALA A 69 -42.54 11.82 -13.99
CA ALA A 69 -42.15 10.53 -13.43
C ALA A 69 -40.82 10.59 -12.68
N THR A 70 -39.80 11.24 -13.24
CA THR A 70 -38.51 11.45 -12.58
C THR A 70 -38.67 12.17 -11.23
N ALA A 71 -39.49 13.22 -11.17
CA ALA A 71 -39.70 13.99 -9.94
C ALA A 71 -40.35 13.15 -8.83
N VAL A 72 -41.42 12.41 -9.15
CA VAL A 72 -42.10 11.55 -8.17
C VAL A 72 -41.15 10.46 -7.64
N VAL A 73 -40.38 9.83 -8.53
CA VAL A 73 -39.44 8.78 -8.15
C VAL A 73 -38.26 9.32 -7.33
N SER A 74 -37.70 10.47 -7.69
CA SER A 74 -36.58 11.09 -6.97
C SER A 74 -36.93 11.35 -5.50
N HIS A 75 -38.12 11.90 -5.25
CA HIS A 75 -38.63 12.11 -3.90
C HIS A 75 -38.96 10.79 -3.20
N MET A 76 -39.60 9.84 -3.91
CA MET A 76 -39.95 8.53 -3.34
C MET A 76 -38.73 7.74 -2.86
N VAL A 77 -37.67 7.66 -3.66
CA VAL A 77 -36.45 6.92 -3.31
C VAL A 77 -35.70 7.63 -2.16
N SER A 78 -35.78 8.96 -2.07
CA SER A 78 -35.25 9.73 -0.93
C SER A 78 -36.02 9.43 0.37
N THR A 79 -37.35 9.33 0.29
CA THR A 79 -38.23 9.07 1.44
C THR A 79 -38.21 7.60 1.88
N PHE A 80 -38.18 6.65 0.95
CA PHE A 80 -38.18 5.21 1.20
C PHE A 80 -36.87 4.58 0.70
N ARG A 81 -35.85 4.63 1.55
CA ARG A 81 -34.47 4.24 1.20
C ARG A 81 -34.29 2.73 0.94
N SER A 82 -35.22 1.91 1.40
CA SER A 82 -35.20 0.45 1.20
C SER A 82 -35.82 -0.02 -0.11
N ILE A 83 -36.32 0.89 -0.97
CA ILE A 83 -36.86 0.52 -2.29
C ILE A 83 -35.75 -0.10 -3.13
N ARG A 84 -36.00 -1.31 -3.64
CA ARG A 84 -35.04 -2.10 -4.43
C ARG A 84 -35.25 -1.99 -5.93
N PHE A 85 -36.50 -1.81 -6.35
CA PHE A 85 -36.88 -1.70 -7.74
C PHE A 85 -38.25 -1.02 -7.87
N GLY A 86 -38.50 -0.46 -9.05
CA GLY A 86 -39.77 0.14 -9.42
C GLY A 86 -40.57 -0.70 -10.42
N LEU A 87 -41.87 -0.50 -10.39
CA LEU A 87 -42.83 -1.05 -11.33
C LEU A 87 -43.62 0.13 -11.90
N MET A 88 -43.39 0.46 -13.17
CA MET A 88 -44.20 1.46 -13.88
C MET A 88 -45.38 0.73 -14.50
N VAL A 89 -46.53 0.82 -13.85
CA VAL A 89 -47.72 0.04 -14.20
C VAL A 89 -48.83 0.99 -14.61
N GLY A 90 -49.32 0.80 -15.82
CA GLY A 90 -50.40 1.62 -16.33
C GLY A 90 -50.91 1.14 -17.67
N ILE A 91 -51.49 2.05 -18.43
CA ILE A 91 -51.99 1.80 -19.78
C ILE A 91 -50.99 2.30 -20.82
N GLY A 92 -51.08 1.73 -22.01
CA GLY A 92 -50.30 2.15 -23.18
C GLY A 92 -51.06 1.83 -24.46
N GLY A 93 -50.55 2.36 -25.57
CA GLY A 93 -51.08 2.07 -26.89
C GLY A 93 -50.32 0.90 -27.53
N GLY A 94 -51.05 -0.10 -28.02
CA GLY A 94 -50.48 -1.32 -28.58
C GLY A 94 -50.08 -1.17 -30.04
N VAL A 95 -49.09 -1.93 -30.47
CA VAL A 95 -48.63 -1.98 -31.85
C VAL A 95 -48.82 -3.39 -32.42
N PRO A 96 -49.95 -3.67 -33.08
CA PRO A 96 -50.18 -4.95 -33.73
C PRO A 96 -49.24 -5.14 -34.92
N SER A 97 -48.61 -6.31 -35.05
CA SER A 97 -47.75 -6.67 -36.17
C SER A 97 -48.01 -8.10 -36.63
N GLN A 98 -47.35 -8.53 -37.72
CA GLN A 98 -47.44 -9.93 -38.16
C GLN A 98 -46.81 -10.91 -37.16
N ASN A 99 -45.84 -10.43 -36.35
CA ASN A 99 -45.11 -11.25 -35.37
C ASN A 99 -45.76 -11.21 -33.98
N ALA A 100 -46.57 -10.18 -33.70
CA ALA A 100 -47.27 -10.00 -32.42
C ALA A 100 -48.70 -9.49 -32.66
N ASP A 101 -49.69 -10.38 -32.52
CA ASP A 101 -51.11 -10.03 -32.54
C ASP A 101 -51.51 -9.38 -31.22
N ILE A 102 -51.15 -8.11 -31.02
CA ILE A 102 -51.51 -7.32 -29.83
C ILE A 102 -52.96 -6.87 -29.94
N ARG A 103 -53.75 -7.11 -28.87
CA ARG A 103 -55.16 -6.75 -28.79
C ARG A 103 -55.47 -5.84 -27.60
N LEU A 104 -56.61 -5.15 -27.66
CA LEU A 104 -57.07 -4.35 -26.53
C LEU A 104 -57.29 -5.24 -25.31
N GLY A 105 -56.80 -4.79 -24.16
CA GLY A 105 -56.78 -5.54 -22.90
C GLY A 105 -55.60 -6.50 -22.74
N ASP A 106 -54.79 -6.74 -23.77
CA ASP A 106 -53.52 -7.47 -23.61
C ASP A 106 -52.54 -6.67 -22.75
N ILE A 107 -51.48 -7.34 -22.30
CA ILE A 107 -50.43 -6.72 -21.49
C ILE A 107 -49.10 -6.84 -22.23
N VAL A 108 -48.40 -5.71 -22.36
CA VAL A 108 -47.03 -5.62 -22.87
C VAL A 108 -46.08 -5.35 -21.71
N ILE A 109 -45.02 -6.16 -21.63
CA ILE A 109 -44.00 -6.09 -20.58
C ILE A 109 -42.66 -5.78 -21.24
N SER A 110 -41.94 -4.78 -20.70
CA SER A 110 -40.62 -4.40 -21.20
C SER A 110 -39.61 -5.53 -21.01
N LYS A 111 -39.04 -6.07 -22.10
CA LYS A 111 -38.00 -7.10 -22.09
C LYS A 111 -36.77 -6.63 -22.87
N PRO A 112 -35.57 -6.63 -22.27
CA PRO A 112 -34.34 -6.25 -22.96
C PRO A 112 -34.05 -7.12 -24.18
N THR A 113 -33.47 -6.51 -25.22
CA THR A 113 -32.94 -7.21 -26.39
C THR A 113 -31.41 -7.14 -26.39
N ALA A 114 -30.74 -7.70 -27.41
CA ALA A 114 -29.30 -7.60 -27.55
C ALA A 114 -28.81 -6.15 -27.65
N THR A 115 -29.64 -5.24 -28.17
CA THR A 115 -29.28 -3.86 -28.50
C THR A 115 -29.99 -2.80 -27.63
N SER A 116 -31.03 -3.16 -26.87
CA SER A 116 -31.85 -2.20 -26.12
C SER A 116 -32.23 -2.71 -24.73
N SER A 117 -32.46 -1.79 -23.80
CA SER A 117 -32.66 -2.09 -22.37
C SER A 117 -34.08 -2.50 -21.98
N GLY A 118 -35.02 -2.58 -22.94
CA GLY A 118 -36.41 -2.96 -22.70
C GLY A 118 -37.39 -1.78 -22.85
N VAL A 119 -36.92 -0.57 -22.54
CA VAL A 119 -37.61 0.70 -22.82
C VAL A 119 -36.71 1.57 -23.68
N ILE A 120 -37.27 2.25 -24.68
CA ILE A 120 -36.55 3.17 -25.55
C ILE A 120 -37.21 4.53 -25.48
N GLN A 121 -36.42 5.57 -25.18
CA GLN A 121 -36.92 6.94 -25.32
C GLN A 121 -36.89 7.35 -26.80
N TYR A 122 -38.03 7.27 -27.48
CA TYR A 122 -38.05 7.33 -28.95
C TYR A 122 -37.94 8.77 -29.50
N ASP A 123 -38.18 9.78 -28.68
CA ASP A 123 -38.07 11.20 -29.06
C ASP A 123 -36.76 11.85 -28.57
N TYR A 124 -35.86 11.07 -27.98
CA TYR A 124 -34.56 11.54 -27.48
C TYR A 124 -33.41 11.13 -28.42
N GLY A 125 -32.69 12.13 -28.93
CA GLY A 125 -31.69 11.91 -29.98
C GLY A 125 -31.25 13.19 -30.69
N LYS A 126 -30.53 13.03 -31.79
CA LYS A 126 -30.08 14.14 -32.65
C LYS A 126 -30.63 13.98 -34.06
N THR A 127 -31.10 15.08 -34.64
CA THR A 127 -31.44 15.14 -36.06
C THR A 127 -30.16 15.30 -36.89
N LEU A 128 -29.92 14.37 -37.82
CA LEU A 128 -28.78 14.40 -38.73
C LEU A 128 -29.03 15.41 -39.88
N ARG A 129 -27.95 15.77 -40.61
CA ARG A 129 -28.00 16.78 -41.71
C ARG A 129 -28.95 16.41 -42.85
N ASP A 130 -29.32 15.14 -42.97
CA ASP A 130 -30.25 14.60 -43.97
C ASP A 130 -31.69 14.49 -43.45
N GLY A 131 -31.99 15.02 -42.25
CA GLY A 131 -33.30 14.98 -41.62
C GLY A 131 -33.62 13.66 -40.92
N ARG A 132 -32.71 12.67 -40.92
CA ARG A 132 -32.90 11.41 -40.18
C ARG A 132 -32.65 11.61 -38.69
N PHE A 133 -33.54 11.09 -37.85
CA PHE A 133 -33.38 11.13 -36.40
C PHE A 133 -32.51 9.96 -35.93
N GLN A 134 -31.46 10.25 -35.17
CA GLN A 134 -30.60 9.25 -34.55
C GLN A 134 -30.86 9.23 -33.04
N HIS A 135 -31.32 8.10 -32.52
CA HIS A 135 -31.47 7.88 -31.09
C HIS A 135 -30.10 7.84 -30.40
N ILE A 136 -29.99 8.50 -29.25
CA ILE A 136 -28.75 8.57 -28.47
C ILE A 136 -29.07 8.26 -27.00
N GLY A 137 -28.15 7.58 -26.32
CA GLY A 137 -28.31 7.18 -24.93
C GLY A 137 -28.93 5.79 -24.79
N SER A 138 -28.76 5.21 -23.61
CA SER A 138 -29.35 3.93 -23.24
C SER A 138 -29.89 4.04 -21.82
N LEU A 139 -31.16 3.74 -21.63
CA LEU A 139 -31.79 3.67 -20.31
C LEU A 139 -31.31 2.44 -19.55
N ASN A 140 -31.37 2.47 -18.22
CA ASN A 140 -31.07 1.28 -17.41
C ASN A 140 -31.96 0.09 -17.76
N LYS A 141 -31.42 -1.12 -17.60
CA LYS A 141 -32.15 -2.37 -17.80
C LYS A 141 -33.01 -2.70 -16.57
N PRO A 142 -34.17 -3.35 -16.73
CA PRO A 142 -34.90 -3.91 -15.61
C PRO A 142 -34.03 -4.83 -14.75
N PRO A 143 -34.21 -4.81 -13.41
CA PRO A 143 -33.48 -5.68 -12.50
C PRO A 143 -33.53 -7.16 -12.91
N SER A 144 -32.40 -7.85 -12.75
CA SER A 144 -32.29 -9.28 -13.10
C SER A 144 -33.28 -10.16 -12.34
N VAL A 145 -33.69 -9.76 -11.12
CA VAL A 145 -34.71 -10.45 -10.33
C VAL A 145 -36.09 -10.40 -11.01
N LEU A 146 -36.45 -9.26 -11.62
CA LEU A 146 -37.72 -9.11 -12.33
C LEU A 146 -37.69 -9.85 -13.66
N LEU A 147 -36.55 -9.85 -14.37
CA LEU A 147 -36.37 -10.61 -15.60
C LEU A 147 -36.50 -12.13 -15.37
N LYS A 148 -35.93 -12.64 -14.26
CA LYS A 148 -36.09 -14.06 -13.86
C LYS A 148 -37.53 -14.38 -13.45
N ALA A 149 -38.20 -13.46 -12.75
CA ALA A 149 -39.61 -13.60 -12.38
C ALA A 149 -40.52 -13.63 -13.62
N ILE A 150 -40.23 -12.81 -14.64
CA ILE A 150 -40.92 -12.87 -15.94
C ILE A 150 -40.72 -14.23 -16.60
N SER A 151 -39.49 -14.75 -16.67
CA SER A 151 -39.23 -16.08 -17.24
C SER A 151 -39.98 -17.19 -16.50
N GLN A 152 -40.13 -17.08 -15.17
CA GLN A 152 -40.93 -18.00 -14.38
C GLN A 152 -42.43 -17.93 -14.74
N LEU A 153 -42.99 -16.72 -14.83
CA LEU A 153 -44.40 -16.54 -15.26
C LEU A 153 -44.64 -17.03 -16.69
N GLU A 154 -43.71 -16.75 -17.60
CA GLU A 154 -43.75 -17.20 -19.00
C GLU A 154 -43.80 -18.74 -19.06
N SER A 155 -42.96 -19.43 -18.28
CA SER A 155 -42.97 -20.88 -18.13
C SER A 155 -44.29 -21.41 -17.54
N ASP A 156 -44.81 -20.76 -16.50
CA ASP A 156 -46.08 -21.13 -15.88
C ASP A 156 -47.27 -20.99 -16.85
N CYS A 157 -47.24 -20.00 -17.74
CA CYS A 157 -48.26 -19.84 -18.78
C CYS A 157 -48.18 -20.95 -19.85
N MET A 158 -46.98 -21.39 -20.22
CA MET A 158 -46.78 -22.49 -21.19
C MET A 158 -47.36 -23.82 -20.71
N ILE A 159 -47.38 -24.06 -19.39
CA ILE A 159 -48.02 -25.24 -18.78
C ILE A 159 -49.51 -25.04 -18.45
N GLY A 160 -50.12 -23.94 -18.93
CA GLY A 160 -51.54 -23.67 -18.83
C GLY A 160 -52.01 -22.98 -17.54
N LYS A 161 -51.10 -22.52 -16.66
CA LYS A 161 -51.51 -21.71 -15.50
C LYS A 161 -51.87 -20.30 -15.94
N ARG A 162 -53.02 -19.79 -15.47
CA ARG A 162 -53.50 -18.43 -15.79
C ARG A 162 -53.79 -17.62 -14.53
N PRO A 163 -52.74 -17.18 -13.82
CA PRO A 163 -52.91 -16.47 -12.55
C PRO A 163 -53.63 -15.13 -12.70
N VAL A 164 -53.42 -14.42 -13.81
CA VAL A 164 -54.01 -13.10 -14.07
C VAL A 164 -55.53 -13.19 -14.24
N SER A 165 -56.03 -14.14 -15.04
CA SER A 165 -57.48 -14.31 -15.26
C SER A 165 -58.22 -14.58 -13.95
N LYS A 166 -57.62 -15.40 -13.07
CA LYS A 166 -58.17 -15.65 -11.73
C LYS A 166 -58.22 -14.38 -10.88
N ILE A 167 -57.14 -13.60 -10.84
CA ILE A 167 -57.09 -12.33 -10.10
C ILE A 167 -58.14 -11.35 -10.63
N LEU A 168 -58.33 -11.25 -11.95
CA LEU A 168 -59.32 -10.37 -12.56
C LEU A 168 -60.75 -10.72 -12.12
N ILE A 169 -61.11 -12.01 -12.15
CA ILE A 169 -62.41 -12.51 -11.71
C ILE A 169 -62.61 -12.20 -10.21
N ASP A 170 -61.62 -12.54 -9.38
CA ASP A 170 -61.68 -12.34 -7.92
C ASP A 170 -61.90 -10.86 -7.55
N ILE A 171 -61.20 -9.94 -8.23
CA ILE A 171 -61.32 -8.49 -7.97
C ILE A 171 -62.67 -7.95 -8.43
N GLN A 172 -63.16 -8.38 -9.59
CA GLN A 172 -64.51 -8.00 -10.04
C GLN A 172 -65.59 -8.52 -9.09
N HIS A 173 -65.40 -9.65 -8.41
CA HIS A 173 -66.31 -10.11 -7.36
C HIS A 173 -66.19 -9.31 -6.05
N LYS A 174 -64.96 -8.96 -5.65
CA LYS A 174 -64.68 -8.24 -4.39
C LYS A 174 -65.17 -6.79 -4.42
N TYR A 175 -64.94 -6.06 -5.51
CA TYR A 175 -65.26 -4.63 -5.61
C TYR A 175 -66.37 -4.37 -6.63
N LYS A 176 -67.63 -4.44 -6.19
CA LYS A 176 -68.81 -4.25 -7.07
C LYS A 176 -68.80 -2.90 -7.80
N GLU A 177 -68.34 -1.84 -7.15
CA GLU A 177 -68.25 -0.49 -7.73
C GLU A 177 -67.23 -0.39 -8.88
N MET A 178 -66.20 -1.24 -8.90
CA MET A 178 -65.24 -1.27 -10.00
C MET A 178 -65.82 -1.91 -11.28
N ARG A 179 -66.89 -2.71 -11.19
CA ARG A 179 -67.44 -3.41 -12.36
C ARG A 179 -67.87 -2.47 -13.48
N GLU A 180 -68.40 -1.30 -13.15
CA GLU A 180 -68.90 -0.36 -14.17
C GLU A 180 -67.79 0.14 -15.10
N LYS A 181 -66.60 0.43 -14.54
CA LYS A 181 -65.48 1.04 -15.28
C LYS A 181 -64.37 0.06 -15.67
N PHE A 182 -64.26 -1.09 -15.01
CA PHE A 182 -63.14 -2.03 -15.17
C PHE A 182 -63.55 -3.38 -15.78
N SER A 183 -64.80 -3.55 -16.21
CA SER A 183 -65.22 -4.75 -16.95
C SER A 183 -64.64 -4.76 -18.35
N ARG A 184 -64.36 -5.96 -18.89
CA ARG A 184 -63.86 -6.14 -20.25
C ARG A 184 -64.91 -5.68 -21.26
N PRO A 185 -64.61 -4.70 -22.14
CA PRO A 185 -65.49 -4.34 -23.25
C PRO A 185 -65.58 -5.49 -24.28
N LYS A 186 -66.67 -5.54 -25.05
CA LYS A 186 -66.90 -6.60 -26.06
C LYS A 186 -66.17 -6.32 -27.37
N ASP A 187 -66.00 -5.06 -27.72
CA ASP A 187 -65.57 -4.64 -29.04
C ASP A 187 -64.08 -4.27 -29.07
N ASP A 188 -63.28 -5.10 -29.75
CA ASP A 188 -61.88 -4.84 -30.10
C ASP A 188 -61.76 -4.61 -31.61
N TRP A 189 -61.73 -3.34 -32.00
CA TRP A 189 -61.69 -2.90 -33.39
C TRP A 189 -60.30 -2.36 -33.76
N LEU A 190 -59.62 -3.05 -34.67
CA LEU A 190 -58.38 -2.59 -35.29
C LEU A 190 -58.64 -2.17 -36.73
N PHE A 191 -58.37 -0.91 -37.07
CA PHE A 191 -58.51 -0.38 -38.41
C PHE A 191 -57.19 -0.43 -39.19
N ARG A 192 -57.26 -0.41 -40.52
CA ARG A 192 -56.07 -0.30 -41.38
C ARG A 192 -55.29 0.99 -41.05
N PRO A 193 -53.94 0.98 -41.03
CA PRO A 193 -53.15 2.17 -40.71
C PRO A 193 -53.37 3.38 -41.64
N THR A 194 -53.91 3.15 -42.83
CA THR A 194 -54.25 4.21 -43.80
C THR A 194 -55.60 4.87 -43.56
N TYR A 195 -56.42 4.36 -42.62
CA TYR A 195 -57.74 4.88 -42.34
C TYR A 195 -57.67 6.08 -41.40
N ASN A 196 -58.20 7.22 -41.86
CA ASN A 196 -58.36 8.41 -41.03
C ASN A 196 -59.79 8.47 -40.52
N HIS A 197 -59.94 8.51 -39.20
CA HIS A 197 -61.24 8.60 -38.58
C HIS A 197 -61.78 10.03 -38.67
N LYS A 198 -63.08 10.18 -38.92
CA LYS A 198 -63.71 11.49 -39.23
C LYS A 198 -64.11 12.31 -37.99
N ASP A 199 -64.38 11.66 -36.84
CA ASP A 199 -64.90 12.30 -35.62
C ASP A 199 -64.08 11.90 -34.37
N GLY A 200 -63.25 12.81 -33.84
CA GLY A 200 -62.27 12.49 -32.79
C GLY A 200 -62.80 12.33 -31.34
N GLU A 201 -64.11 12.37 -31.10
CA GLU A 201 -64.66 12.48 -29.73
C GLU A 201 -65.42 11.25 -29.23
N HIS A 202 -65.85 10.31 -30.10
CA HIS A 202 -66.68 9.15 -29.71
C HIS A 202 -66.21 7.81 -30.31
N ASN A 203 -66.65 6.72 -29.68
CA ASN A 203 -66.35 5.32 -30.01
C ASN A 203 -66.44 5.01 -31.52
N CYS A 204 -65.62 4.07 -32.04
CA CYS A 204 -65.55 3.77 -33.49
C CYS A 204 -66.80 3.08 -34.08
N SER A 205 -67.96 3.14 -33.41
CA SER A 205 -69.22 2.55 -33.86
C SER A 205 -69.77 3.20 -35.14
N THR A 206 -69.35 4.43 -35.45
CA THR A 206 -69.71 5.16 -36.68
C THR A 206 -68.63 5.08 -37.77
N CYS A 207 -67.50 4.41 -37.50
CA CYS A 207 -66.42 4.23 -38.46
C CYS A 207 -66.76 3.13 -39.49
N ASP A 208 -66.12 3.18 -40.65
CA ASP A 208 -66.37 2.26 -41.77
C ASP A 208 -65.91 0.83 -41.42
N PRO A 209 -66.83 -0.13 -41.23
CA PRO A 209 -66.47 -1.50 -40.85
C PRO A 209 -65.64 -2.24 -41.91
N THR A 210 -65.67 -1.81 -43.18
CA THR A 210 -64.87 -2.43 -44.25
C THR A 210 -63.36 -2.18 -44.10
N GLN A 211 -62.99 -1.18 -43.29
CA GLN A 211 -61.60 -0.83 -43.00
C GLN A 211 -61.04 -1.58 -41.80
N LEU A 212 -61.82 -2.46 -41.17
CA LEU A 212 -61.36 -3.33 -40.09
C LEU A 212 -60.38 -4.39 -40.62
N VAL A 213 -59.34 -4.64 -39.83
CA VAL A 213 -58.37 -5.71 -40.09
C VAL A 213 -58.98 -7.03 -39.65
N ASN A 214 -59.12 -7.97 -40.60
CA ASN A 214 -59.57 -9.32 -40.29
C ASN A 214 -58.49 -10.07 -39.50
N ARG A 215 -58.81 -10.50 -38.28
CA ARG A 215 -57.90 -11.19 -37.36
C ARG A 215 -58.48 -12.56 -36.97
N PRO A 216 -57.64 -13.60 -36.81
CA PRO A 216 -58.11 -14.92 -36.35
C PRO A 216 -58.85 -14.85 -35.01
N GLU A 217 -59.80 -15.74 -34.78
CA GLU A 217 -60.48 -15.83 -33.49
C GLU A 217 -59.53 -16.39 -32.42
N ARG A 218 -59.51 -15.80 -31.22
CA ARG A 218 -58.68 -16.30 -30.11
C ARG A 218 -59.42 -17.42 -29.40
N ILE A 219 -58.65 -18.39 -28.89
CA ILE A 219 -59.16 -19.54 -28.12
C ILE A 219 -59.81 -19.07 -26.79
N THR A 220 -59.48 -17.87 -26.32
CA THR A 220 -59.84 -17.36 -25.01
C THR A 220 -59.87 -15.83 -25.01
N ASP A 221 -60.76 -15.30 -24.18
CA ASP A 221 -60.91 -13.87 -23.92
C ASP A 221 -59.92 -13.31 -22.87
N ASP A 222 -59.06 -14.17 -22.31
CA ASP A 222 -58.04 -13.77 -21.36
C ASP A 222 -56.99 -12.85 -22.01
N PRO A 223 -56.41 -11.92 -21.25
CA PRO A 223 -55.37 -11.05 -21.78
C PRO A 223 -54.10 -11.85 -22.11
N TYR A 224 -53.54 -11.63 -23.30
CA TYR A 224 -52.27 -12.23 -23.72
C TYR A 224 -51.10 -11.38 -23.23
N PHE A 225 -49.96 -12.03 -22.95
CA PHE A 225 -48.75 -11.37 -22.51
C PHE A 225 -47.76 -11.28 -23.66
N HIS A 226 -47.31 -10.06 -23.96
CA HIS A 226 -46.32 -9.78 -25.00
C HIS A 226 -45.06 -9.22 -24.35
N TYR A 227 -43.90 -9.75 -24.72
CA TYR A 227 -42.62 -9.37 -24.13
C TYR A 227 -41.71 -8.76 -25.18
N GLY A 228 -41.36 -7.49 -25.03
CA GLY A 228 -40.54 -6.80 -26.02
C GLY A 228 -40.25 -5.35 -25.66
N LEU A 229 -39.92 -4.54 -26.65
CA LEU A 229 -39.54 -3.15 -26.45
C LEU A 229 -40.77 -2.25 -26.31
N ILE A 230 -40.73 -1.37 -25.32
CA ILE A 230 -41.73 -0.32 -25.09
C ILE A 230 -41.10 1.03 -25.42
N ALA A 231 -41.74 1.82 -26.27
CA ALA A 231 -41.34 3.17 -26.59
C ALA A 231 -41.95 4.16 -25.59
N SER A 232 -41.09 4.97 -24.98
CA SER A 232 -41.42 6.01 -24.02
C SER A 232 -41.07 7.38 -24.58
N GLY A 233 -41.86 8.41 -24.31
CA GLY A 233 -41.52 9.77 -24.73
C GLY A 233 -42.53 10.81 -24.24
N ASP A 234 -42.21 12.09 -24.44
CA ASP A 234 -43.08 13.20 -24.05
C ASP A 234 -44.12 13.52 -25.15
N GLN A 235 -44.10 12.80 -26.27
CA GLN A 235 -45.07 12.93 -27.36
C GLN A 235 -46.15 11.84 -27.31
N VAL A 236 -47.39 12.18 -27.68
CA VAL A 236 -48.47 11.20 -27.84
C VAL A 236 -48.54 10.79 -29.31
N ILE A 237 -48.39 9.50 -29.61
CA ILE A 237 -48.62 8.98 -30.96
C ILE A 237 -50.12 8.81 -31.21
N LYS A 238 -50.63 9.50 -32.24
CA LYS A 238 -52.03 9.41 -32.71
C LYS A 238 -52.17 9.17 -34.21
N ASP A 239 -51.07 8.82 -34.87
CA ASP A 239 -51.03 8.55 -36.30
C ASP A 239 -50.51 7.12 -36.52
N ALA A 240 -51.37 6.26 -37.04
CA ALA A 240 -51.06 4.85 -37.22
C ALA A 240 -49.90 4.60 -38.20
N LYS A 241 -49.69 5.50 -39.19
CA LYS A 241 -48.55 5.41 -40.11
C LYS A 241 -47.24 5.73 -39.41
N THR A 242 -47.20 6.80 -38.63
CA THR A 242 -46.04 7.18 -37.83
C THR A 242 -45.72 6.10 -36.79
N ARG A 243 -46.74 5.58 -36.11
CA ARG A 243 -46.63 4.42 -35.21
C ARG A 243 -45.93 3.24 -35.90
N ASP A 244 -46.44 2.80 -37.04
CA ASP A 244 -45.89 1.63 -37.76
C ASP A 244 -44.47 1.88 -38.26
N SER A 245 -44.17 3.10 -38.72
CA SER A 245 -42.82 3.47 -39.15
C SER A 245 -41.81 3.39 -38.01
N ILE A 246 -42.15 3.94 -36.83
CA ILE A 246 -41.28 3.90 -35.65
C ILE A 246 -41.14 2.45 -35.17
N ALA A 247 -42.26 1.73 -35.05
CA ALA A 247 -42.27 0.37 -34.57
C ALA A 247 -41.49 -0.60 -35.47
N GLN A 248 -41.56 -0.44 -36.80
CA GLN A 248 -40.77 -1.26 -37.72
C GLN A 248 -39.26 -0.97 -37.60
N SER A 249 -38.89 0.28 -37.30
CA SER A 249 -37.48 0.68 -37.18
C SER A 249 -36.83 0.22 -35.86
N LEU A 250 -37.60 0.14 -34.78
CA LEU A 250 -37.12 -0.10 -33.42
C LEU A 250 -37.65 -1.39 -32.78
N ASP A 251 -38.50 -2.16 -33.49
CA ASP A 251 -39.16 -3.37 -33.00
C ASP A 251 -40.00 -3.14 -31.72
N ILE A 252 -40.82 -2.08 -31.75
CA ILE A 252 -41.65 -1.64 -30.61
C ILE A 252 -43.01 -2.35 -30.59
N LEU A 253 -43.43 -2.78 -29.40
CA LEU A 253 -44.73 -3.41 -29.16
C LEU A 253 -45.76 -2.46 -28.52
N CYS A 254 -45.32 -1.42 -27.82
CA CYS A 254 -46.18 -0.50 -27.09
C CYS A 254 -45.59 0.90 -27.03
N PHE A 255 -46.44 1.93 -27.11
CA PHE A 255 -46.10 3.31 -26.78
C PHE A 255 -46.72 3.74 -25.45
N GLU A 256 -45.95 4.45 -24.65
CA GLU A 256 -46.36 5.09 -23.38
C GLU A 256 -45.51 6.35 -23.14
N MET A 257 -45.74 7.07 -22.04
CA MET A 257 -45.17 8.42 -21.87
C MET A 257 -44.32 8.65 -20.62
N GLU A 258 -44.14 7.66 -19.75
CA GLU A 258 -43.54 7.89 -18.43
C GLU A 258 -42.30 7.05 -18.15
N ALA A 259 -42.21 5.84 -18.71
CA ALA A 259 -41.25 4.84 -18.26
C ALA A 259 -39.79 5.31 -18.36
N ALA A 260 -39.42 6.04 -19.42
CA ALA A 260 -38.06 6.58 -19.58
C ALA A 260 -37.65 7.50 -18.44
N GLY A 261 -38.58 8.24 -17.85
CA GLY A 261 -38.28 9.19 -16.77
C GLY A 261 -37.85 8.56 -15.46
N LEU A 262 -38.23 7.30 -15.19
CA LEU A 262 -37.84 6.62 -13.96
C LEU A 262 -36.73 5.59 -14.12
N MET A 263 -36.45 5.10 -15.33
CA MET A 263 -35.46 4.02 -15.52
C MET A 263 -34.07 4.41 -15.04
N ASP A 264 -33.67 5.67 -15.21
CA ASP A 264 -32.33 6.13 -14.80
C ASP A 264 -32.21 6.36 -13.28
N GLU A 265 -33.28 6.79 -12.62
CA GLU A 265 -33.32 7.04 -11.17
C GLU A 265 -33.61 5.78 -10.34
N LEU A 266 -34.41 4.86 -10.88
CA LEU A 266 -34.83 3.64 -10.21
C LEU A 266 -34.89 2.48 -11.21
N PRO A 267 -34.07 1.42 -11.04
CA PRO A 267 -34.16 0.22 -11.85
C PRO A 267 -35.58 -0.35 -11.83
N SER A 268 -36.25 -0.30 -12.98
CA SER A 268 -37.70 -0.53 -13.05
C SER A 268 -38.11 -1.46 -14.18
N LEU A 269 -39.34 -1.97 -14.08
CA LEU A 269 -40.00 -2.73 -15.14
C LEU A 269 -41.27 -1.99 -15.58
N ALA A 270 -41.43 -1.80 -16.89
CA ALA A 270 -42.64 -1.21 -17.46
C ALA A 270 -43.65 -2.31 -17.82
N ILE A 271 -44.88 -2.16 -17.34
CA ILE A 271 -46.00 -3.10 -17.55
C ILE A 271 -47.19 -2.27 -18.04
N ARG A 272 -47.59 -2.49 -19.30
CA ARG A 272 -48.63 -1.69 -19.96
C ARG A 272 -49.79 -2.55 -20.40
N GLY A 273 -50.98 -2.23 -19.89
CA GLY A 273 -52.23 -2.75 -20.41
C GLY A 273 -52.64 -1.97 -21.65
N ILE A 274 -52.99 -2.67 -22.72
CA ILE A 274 -53.27 -2.03 -23.99
C ILE A 274 -54.69 -1.47 -24.01
N CYS A 275 -54.82 -0.14 -24.14
CA CYS A 275 -56.12 0.54 -24.15
C CYS A 275 -56.52 1.15 -25.49
N ASP A 276 -55.56 1.37 -26.38
CA ASP A 276 -55.78 1.83 -27.76
C ASP A 276 -54.66 1.30 -28.68
N TYR A 277 -54.70 1.69 -29.95
CA TYR A 277 -53.71 1.29 -30.96
C TYR A 277 -52.83 2.46 -31.44
N CYS A 278 -52.69 3.54 -30.65
CA CYS A 278 -51.97 4.76 -31.06
C CYS A 278 -52.44 5.36 -32.41
N ASP A 279 -53.71 5.17 -32.77
CA ASP A 279 -54.33 5.78 -33.94
C ASP A 279 -55.03 7.10 -33.55
N SER A 280 -55.79 7.68 -34.48
CA SER A 280 -56.45 8.97 -34.25
C SER A 280 -57.59 8.88 -33.21
N HIS A 281 -58.00 7.68 -32.80
CA HIS A 281 -59.09 7.44 -31.86
C HIS A 281 -58.58 6.94 -30.50
N LYS A 282 -59.13 7.52 -29.42
CA LYS A 282 -58.89 7.02 -28.05
C LYS A 282 -60.05 6.13 -27.63
N ASN A 283 -59.79 4.84 -27.43
CA ASN A 283 -60.80 3.94 -26.89
C ASN A 283 -60.86 4.03 -25.35
N LYS A 284 -61.52 5.08 -24.84
CA LYS A 284 -61.64 5.34 -23.41
C LYS A 284 -62.32 4.19 -22.63
N GLN A 285 -63.11 3.36 -23.28
CA GLN A 285 -63.81 2.23 -22.64
C GLN A 285 -62.85 1.13 -22.17
N TRP A 286 -61.71 0.96 -22.85
CA TRP A 286 -60.73 -0.07 -22.51
C TRP A 286 -59.76 0.35 -21.41
N GLN A 287 -59.64 1.65 -21.10
CA GLN A 287 -58.65 2.15 -20.12
C GLN A 287 -58.78 1.47 -18.76
N GLY A 288 -60.01 1.27 -18.27
CA GLY A 288 -60.23 0.62 -16.99
C GLY A 288 -59.78 -0.83 -16.99
N TYR A 289 -60.31 -1.65 -17.91
CA TYR A 289 -59.93 -3.06 -18.01
C TYR A 289 -58.42 -3.23 -18.26
N ALA A 290 -57.82 -2.43 -19.14
CA ALA A 290 -56.39 -2.46 -19.43
C ALA A 290 -55.54 -2.14 -18.20
N ALA A 291 -55.89 -1.09 -17.44
CA ALA A 291 -55.20 -0.76 -16.19
C ALA A 291 -55.31 -1.90 -15.16
N LEU A 292 -56.49 -2.53 -15.07
CA LEU A 292 -56.71 -3.67 -14.18
C LEU A 292 -55.92 -4.90 -14.61
N ALA A 293 -55.84 -5.19 -15.90
CA ALA A 293 -55.06 -6.29 -16.45
C ALA A 293 -53.56 -6.12 -16.14
N ALA A 294 -53.01 -4.92 -16.36
CA ALA A 294 -51.62 -4.60 -16.01
C ALA A 294 -51.35 -4.73 -14.50
N ALA A 295 -52.28 -4.25 -13.66
CA ALA A 295 -52.16 -4.38 -12.21
C ALA A 295 -52.27 -5.85 -11.74
N ALA A 296 -53.15 -6.63 -12.34
CA ALA A 296 -53.29 -8.07 -12.05
C ALA A 296 -52.05 -8.86 -12.45
N TYR A 297 -51.43 -8.53 -13.59
CA TYR A 297 -50.12 -9.07 -13.96
C TYR A 297 -49.04 -8.69 -12.94
N THR A 298 -49.02 -7.43 -12.49
CA THR A 298 -48.07 -6.96 -11.48
C THR A 298 -48.22 -7.73 -10.17
N LYS A 299 -49.45 -8.02 -9.73
CA LYS A 299 -49.71 -8.88 -8.57
C LYS A 299 -49.21 -10.31 -8.76
N ALA A 300 -49.43 -10.90 -9.95
CA ALA A 300 -48.92 -12.22 -10.29
C ALA A 300 -47.38 -12.24 -10.38
N LEU A 301 -46.75 -11.15 -10.83
CA LEU A 301 -45.31 -11.00 -10.87
C LEU A 301 -44.73 -10.97 -9.46
N LEU A 302 -45.27 -10.13 -8.58
CA LEU A 302 -44.79 -10.01 -7.20
C LEU A 302 -44.96 -11.31 -6.40
N SER A 303 -45.91 -12.19 -6.74
CA SER A 303 -46.08 -13.48 -6.07
C SER A 303 -44.99 -14.50 -6.42
N VAL A 304 -44.31 -14.35 -7.57
CA VAL A 304 -43.16 -15.18 -7.96
C VAL A 304 -41.82 -14.52 -7.70
N VAL A 305 -41.79 -13.21 -7.44
CA VAL A 305 -40.56 -12.50 -7.05
C VAL A 305 -40.12 -12.98 -5.66
N PRO A 306 -38.88 -13.49 -5.50
CA PRO A 306 -38.40 -13.95 -4.21
C PRO A 306 -38.44 -12.85 -3.16
N THR A 307 -39.09 -13.12 -2.04
CA THR A 307 -38.88 -12.32 -0.83
C THR A 307 -37.59 -12.70 -0.18
N TYR A 308 -36.63 -11.80 -0.27
CA TYR A 308 -35.56 -11.79 0.69
C TYR A 308 -36.21 -11.42 2.00
N CYS A 309 -36.20 -12.34 2.97
CA CYS A 309 -36.43 -11.97 4.35
C CYS A 309 -35.39 -10.91 4.68
N TYR A 310 -35.76 -9.65 4.60
CA TYR A 310 -35.29 -8.68 5.56
C TYR A 310 -35.78 -9.23 6.89
N LYS A 311 -34.96 -10.09 7.51
CA LYS A 311 -35.08 -10.28 8.94
C LYS A 311 -35.06 -8.85 9.45
N LYS A 312 -36.13 -8.42 10.12
CA LYS A 312 -35.98 -7.50 11.23
C LYS A 312 -34.96 -8.19 12.14
N GLU A 313 -33.68 -7.95 11.85
CA GLU A 313 -32.70 -7.77 12.89
C GLU A 313 -33.28 -6.58 13.66
N SER A 314 -34.17 -6.91 14.62
CA SER A 314 -34.07 -6.32 15.95
C SER A 314 -32.60 -6.01 16.14
N TYR A 315 -32.20 -4.74 16.24
CA TYR A 315 -30.84 -4.31 16.57
C TYR A 315 -29.99 -5.45 17.14
N ASN A 316 -29.43 -6.25 16.25
CA ASN A 316 -28.59 -7.38 16.57
C ASN A 316 -27.31 -6.87 16.00
N SER A 317 -26.48 -6.32 16.88
CA SER A 317 -25.03 -6.28 16.75
C SER A 317 -24.57 -6.89 15.41
N ARG A 318 -24.32 -6.04 14.39
CA ARG A 318 -23.76 -6.50 13.12
C ARG A 318 -22.57 -7.39 13.46
N GLN A 319 -22.55 -8.62 12.93
CA GLN A 319 -21.46 -9.53 13.26
C GLN A 319 -20.13 -8.89 12.87
N PRO A 320 -19.18 -8.79 13.81
CA PRO A 320 -17.93 -8.12 13.53
C PRO A 320 -17.13 -8.85 12.47
N VAL A 321 -16.54 -8.07 11.57
CA VAL A 321 -15.75 -8.63 10.49
C VAL A 321 -14.37 -8.98 11.02
N TRP A 322 -13.98 -10.25 10.89
CA TRP A 322 -12.61 -10.70 11.13
C TRP A 322 -11.87 -10.88 9.80
N MET A 323 -10.91 -10.00 9.52
CA MET A 323 -10.01 -10.06 8.37
C MET A 323 -8.57 -9.95 8.86
N VAL A 324 -8.05 -11.05 9.42
CA VAL A 324 -6.63 -11.19 9.77
C VAL A 324 -6.06 -12.39 9.00
N PRO A 325 -4.94 -12.23 8.27
CA PRO A 325 -4.43 -13.25 7.34
C PRO A 325 -3.70 -14.42 8.03
N PHE A 326 -3.33 -14.28 9.30
CA PHE A 326 -2.51 -15.25 10.03
C PHE A 326 -3.25 -15.84 11.23
N ARG A 327 -2.89 -17.08 11.59
CA ARG A 327 -3.40 -17.77 12.80
C ARG A 327 -2.67 -17.29 14.07
N GLU A 328 -3.34 -17.40 15.21
CA GLU A 328 -2.78 -17.11 16.54
C GLU A 328 -1.55 -17.99 16.80
N SER A 329 -0.50 -17.40 17.40
CA SER A 329 0.72 -18.11 17.71
C SER A 329 0.74 -18.53 19.18
N PRO A 330 0.64 -19.84 19.50
CA PRO A 330 0.78 -20.31 20.89
C PRO A 330 2.21 -20.17 21.44
N ARG A 331 3.17 -19.73 20.62
CA ARG A 331 4.60 -19.57 20.96
C ARG A 331 5.03 -18.11 21.06
N PHE A 332 4.10 -17.15 21.04
CA PHE A 332 4.45 -15.75 21.25
C PHE A 332 4.97 -15.55 22.69
N VAL A 333 6.03 -14.74 22.87
CA VAL A 333 6.67 -14.55 24.18
C VAL A 333 7.05 -13.08 24.37
N GLY A 334 6.73 -12.54 25.54
CA GLY A 334 7.12 -11.20 25.97
C GLY A 334 6.30 -10.09 25.29
N ARG A 335 6.82 -8.86 25.36
CA ARG A 335 6.19 -7.64 24.81
C ARG A 335 4.86 -7.23 25.46
N GLU A 336 4.63 -7.68 26.69
CA GLU A 336 3.39 -7.42 27.40
C GLU A 336 3.20 -5.93 27.66
N GLU A 337 4.24 -5.25 28.11
CA GLU A 337 4.22 -3.80 28.38
C GLU A 337 3.84 -3.00 27.12
N GLU A 338 4.47 -3.31 25.98
CA GLU A 338 4.17 -2.62 24.72
C GLU A 338 2.76 -2.92 24.22
N ILE A 339 2.28 -4.16 24.33
CA ILE A 339 0.93 -4.55 23.91
C ILE A 339 -0.12 -3.90 24.80
N THR A 340 0.01 -4.02 26.12
CA THR A 340 -0.93 -3.41 27.08
C THR A 340 -1.00 -1.90 26.89
N ARG A 341 0.13 -1.24 26.64
CA ARG A 341 0.15 0.19 26.34
C ARG A 341 -0.61 0.54 25.05
N ILE A 342 -0.55 -0.30 24.02
CA ILE A 342 -1.35 -0.10 22.79
C ILE A 342 -2.83 -0.34 23.07
N GLU A 343 -3.15 -1.39 23.82
CA GLU A 343 -4.52 -1.72 24.23
C GLU A 343 -5.17 -0.57 24.98
N GLU A 344 -4.47 -0.01 25.98
CA GLU A 344 -4.92 1.14 26.76
C GLU A 344 -5.22 2.34 25.85
N MET A 345 -4.33 2.66 24.89
CA MET A 345 -4.55 3.76 23.94
C MET A 345 -5.74 3.53 23.01
N ILE A 346 -6.01 2.28 22.61
CA ILE A 346 -7.09 1.96 21.65
C ILE A 346 -8.43 1.77 22.37
N MET A 347 -8.45 1.38 23.65
CA MET A 347 -9.70 1.12 24.39
C MET A 347 -10.23 2.34 25.14
N GLU A 348 -9.44 3.41 25.27
CA GLU A 348 -9.86 4.64 25.93
C GLU A 348 -10.92 5.39 25.09
N GLN A 349 -12.03 5.84 25.71
CA GLN A 349 -13.16 6.49 25.03
C GLN A 349 -12.79 7.77 24.25
N ASN A 350 -11.70 8.44 24.62
CA ASN A 350 -11.12 9.59 23.91
C ASN A 350 -9.68 9.30 23.44
N GLY A 351 -9.37 8.02 23.23
CA GLY A 351 -8.05 7.57 22.82
C GLY A 351 -7.66 8.06 21.42
N PRO A 352 -6.38 8.00 21.06
CA PRO A 352 -5.94 8.37 19.73
C PRO A 352 -6.62 7.53 18.64
N GLY A 353 -7.25 8.20 17.66
CA GLY A 353 -7.80 7.53 16.48
C GLY A 353 -6.73 6.89 15.57
N LYS A 354 -5.45 7.25 15.76
CA LYS A 354 -4.32 6.69 15.01
C LYS A 354 -3.12 6.43 15.94
N VAL A 355 -2.56 5.23 15.87
CA VAL A 355 -1.36 4.80 16.60
C VAL A 355 -0.37 4.20 15.60
N ALA A 356 0.94 4.34 15.85
CA ALA A 356 1.96 3.72 15.02
C ALA A 356 2.93 2.87 15.85
N ILE A 357 3.19 1.65 15.39
CA ILE A 357 4.29 0.80 15.86
C ILE A 357 5.46 0.99 14.90
N CYS A 358 6.58 1.47 15.41
CA CYS A 358 7.77 1.77 14.63
C CYS A 358 9.00 1.01 15.18
N GLY A 359 9.89 0.53 14.32
CA GLY A 359 11.09 -0.17 14.77
C GLY A 359 11.78 -0.95 13.66
N LEU A 360 12.90 -1.59 13.99
CA LEU A 360 13.78 -2.26 13.03
C LEU A 360 13.10 -3.39 12.23
N GLY A 361 13.55 -3.63 11.00
CA GLY A 361 13.10 -4.81 10.23
C GLY A 361 13.39 -6.11 10.98
N GLY A 362 12.41 -7.00 11.10
CA GLY A 362 12.59 -8.28 11.82
C GLY A 362 12.48 -8.23 13.35
N VAL A 363 12.24 -7.06 13.97
CA VAL A 363 12.09 -6.91 15.44
C VAL A 363 10.79 -7.50 16.01
N GLY A 364 9.85 -7.90 15.15
CA GLY A 364 8.59 -8.53 15.55
C GLY A 364 7.37 -7.62 15.63
N LYS A 365 7.39 -6.42 15.04
CA LYS A 365 6.23 -5.48 15.05
C LYS A 365 4.93 -6.11 14.54
N THR A 366 4.99 -6.83 13.42
CA THR A 366 3.84 -7.55 12.86
C THR A 366 3.32 -8.62 13.82
N ARG A 367 4.19 -9.23 14.64
CA ARG A 367 3.78 -10.20 15.68
C ARG A 367 3.05 -9.51 16.83
N ILE A 368 3.52 -8.34 17.27
CA ILE A 368 2.86 -7.52 18.29
C ILE A 368 1.46 -7.13 17.83
N ALA A 369 1.32 -6.65 16.60
CA ALA A 369 0.02 -6.26 16.03
C ALA A 369 -0.95 -7.44 15.86
N LEU A 370 -0.44 -8.63 15.51
CA LEU A 370 -1.27 -9.84 15.45
C LEU A 370 -1.75 -10.28 16.84
N GLU A 371 -0.86 -10.28 17.83
CA GLU A 371 -1.22 -10.61 19.21
C GLU A 371 -2.29 -9.64 19.74
N LEU A 372 -2.12 -8.34 19.50
CA LEU A 372 -3.11 -7.31 19.81
C LEU A 372 -4.47 -7.61 19.15
N ALA A 373 -4.50 -7.91 17.85
CA ALA A 373 -5.75 -8.22 17.15
C ALA A 373 -6.46 -9.44 17.76
N TYR A 374 -5.72 -10.47 18.17
CA TYR A 374 -6.29 -11.64 18.83
C TYR A 374 -6.80 -11.35 20.25
N ARG A 375 -6.08 -10.55 21.03
CA ARG A 375 -6.51 -10.12 22.36
C ARG A 375 -7.76 -9.26 22.32
N MET A 376 -7.80 -8.28 21.40
CA MET A 376 -8.97 -7.45 21.19
C MET A 376 -10.20 -8.26 20.78
N ARG A 377 -10.04 -9.26 19.91
CA ARG A 377 -11.14 -10.17 19.54
C ARG A 377 -11.68 -10.97 20.74
N LYS A 378 -10.79 -11.36 21.67
CA LYS A 378 -11.17 -12.12 22.88
C LYS A 378 -11.85 -11.23 23.93
N GLN A 379 -11.42 -9.98 24.06
CA GLN A 379 -11.95 -9.03 25.03
C GLN A 379 -13.22 -8.33 24.56
N ASP A 380 -13.28 -7.94 23.28
CA ASP A 380 -14.41 -7.26 22.66
C ASP A 380 -14.86 -8.03 21.42
N SER A 381 -15.83 -8.93 21.62
CA SER A 381 -16.35 -9.79 20.56
C SER A 381 -17.18 -9.05 19.52
N ASP A 382 -17.48 -7.76 19.72
CA ASP A 382 -18.26 -6.89 18.84
C ASP A 382 -17.39 -5.98 17.96
N CYS A 383 -16.06 -6.00 18.15
CA CYS A 383 -15.11 -5.18 17.40
C CYS A 383 -14.71 -5.82 16.05
N SER A 384 -14.87 -5.08 14.95
CA SER A 384 -14.44 -5.51 13.61
C SER A 384 -12.95 -5.24 13.38
N ILE A 385 -12.19 -6.23 12.94
CA ILE A 385 -10.73 -6.12 12.76
C ILE A 385 -10.38 -6.36 11.29
N PHE A 386 -9.75 -5.36 10.68
CA PHE A 386 -9.35 -5.34 9.27
C PHE A 386 -7.82 -5.24 9.14
N TRP A 387 -7.24 -6.10 8.30
CA TRP A 387 -5.80 -6.12 8.06
C TRP A 387 -5.48 -5.78 6.59
N VAL A 388 -4.67 -4.74 6.40
CA VAL A 388 -4.25 -4.24 5.10
C VAL A 388 -2.74 -4.36 4.99
N THR A 389 -2.27 -5.06 3.95
CA THR A 389 -0.85 -5.11 3.61
C THR A 389 -0.47 -3.95 2.70
N CYS A 390 0.56 -3.19 3.07
CA CYS A 390 1.04 -2.00 2.35
C CYS A 390 2.34 -2.27 1.57
N THR A 391 2.44 -3.40 0.86
CA THR A 391 3.65 -3.68 0.05
C THR A 391 3.66 -2.91 -1.26
N SER A 392 2.49 -2.53 -1.78
CA SER A 392 2.31 -1.68 -2.96
C SER A 392 0.91 -1.05 -2.98
N TYR A 393 0.70 -0.02 -3.80
CA TYR A 393 -0.63 0.58 -3.98
C TYR A 393 -1.68 -0.45 -4.44
N GLY A 394 -1.32 -1.37 -5.33
CA GLY A 394 -2.21 -2.44 -5.79
C GLY A 394 -2.60 -3.42 -4.67
N SER A 395 -1.68 -3.73 -3.75
CA SER A 395 -2.00 -4.58 -2.59
C SER A 395 -2.99 -3.93 -1.64
N VAL A 396 -2.90 -2.61 -1.46
CA VAL A 396 -3.86 -1.84 -0.66
C VAL A 396 -5.24 -1.85 -1.33
N GLU A 397 -5.31 -1.63 -2.64
CA GLU A 397 -6.58 -1.64 -3.36
C GLU A 397 -7.27 -3.01 -3.31
N GLN A 398 -6.52 -4.11 -3.46
CA GLN A 398 -7.05 -5.47 -3.29
C GLN A 398 -7.53 -5.75 -1.86
N ALA A 399 -6.82 -5.24 -0.85
CA ALA A 399 -7.24 -5.36 0.54
C ALA A 399 -8.55 -4.59 0.80
N TYR A 400 -8.67 -3.36 0.29
CA TYR A 400 -9.92 -2.59 0.37
C TYR A 400 -11.07 -3.28 -0.39
N MET A 401 -10.82 -3.86 -1.57
CA MET A 401 -11.84 -4.67 -2.26
C MET A 401 -12.30 -5.87 -1.41
N SER A 402 -11.37 -6.51 -0.70
CA SER A 402 -11.69 -7.62 0.21
C SER A 402 -12.50 -7.16 1.42
N ILE A 403 -12.18 -5.98 1.97
CA ILE A 403 -12.94 -5.34 3.06
C ILE A 403 -14.38 -5.05 2.59
N ALA A 404 -14.54 -4.43 1.42
CA ALA A 404 -15.84 -4.12 0.83
C ALA A 404 -16.69 -5.38 0.64
N SER A 405 -16.09 -6.44 0.08
CA SER A 405 -16.77 -7.73 -0.09
C SER A 405 -17.21 -8.33 1.25
N LYS A 406 -16.36 -8.30 2.29
CA LYS A 406 -16.71 -8.80 3.63
C LYS A 406 -17.75 -7.95 4.36
N LEU A 407 -17.80 -6.66 4.07
CA LEU A 407 -18.85 -5.74 4.55
C LEU A 407 -20.16 -5.88 3.77
N GLY A 408 -20.23 -6.81 2.80
CA GLY A 408 -21.44 -7.05 2.00
C GLY A 408 -21.73 -5.95 0.97
N MET A 409 -20.74 -5.10 0.66
CA MET A 409 -20.89 -4.07 -0.36
C MET A 409 -20.75 -4.69 -1.76
N ALA A 410 -21.84 -4.76 -2.52
CA ALA A 410 -21.85 -5.29 -3.88
C ALA A 410 -21.50 -4.22 -4.94
N ASP A 411 -20.97 -4.68 -6.08
CA ASP A 411 -20.74 -3.89 -7.31
C ASP A 411 -19.89 -2.62 -7.19
N ILE A 412 -18.89 -2.61 -6.31
CA ILE A 412 -17.96 -1.48 -6.18
C ILE A 412 -16.83 -1.58 -7.22
N LYS A 413 -16.63 -0.50 -7.99
CA LYS A 413 -15.48 -0.35 -8.88
C LYS A 413 -14.20 -0.11 -8.06
N PRO A 414 -13.04 -0.65 -8.47
CA PRO A 414 -11.77 -0.43 -7.76
C PRO A 414 -11.42 1.04 -7.50
N ALA A 415 -11.77 1.94 -8.41
CA ALA A 415 -11.52 3.38 -8.26
C ALA A 415 -12.31 4.03 -7.10
N GLU A 416 -13.48 3.50 -6.75
CA GLU A 416 -14.39 4.08 -5.75
C GLU A 416 -14.31 3.38 -4.38
N VAL A 417 -13.64 2.24 -4.29
CA VAL A 417 -13.67 1.37 -3.11
C VAL A 417 -13.12 2.03 -1.84
N LYS A 418 -12.05 2.80 -1.97
CA LYS A 418 -11.40 3.50 -0.86
C LYS A 418 -12.30 4.58 -0.26
N GLU A 419 -13.00 5.32 -1.11
CA GLU A 419 -13.92 6.37 -0.69
C GLU A 419 -15.18 5.79 -0.03
N LYS A 420 -15.75 4.73 -0.59
CA LYS A 420 -16.92 4.05 0.01
C LYS A 420 -16.59 3.42 1.37
N ILE A 421 -15.43 2.78 1.51
CA ILE A 421 -15.00 2.22 2.81
C ILE A 421 -14.74 3.32 3.82
N LYS A 422 -14.08 4.41 3.42
CA LYS A 422 -13.91 5.59 4.29
C LYS A 422 -15.25 6.09 4.79
N ALA A 423 -16.21 6.30 3.89
CA ALA A 423 -17.54 6.78 4.22
C ALA A 423 -18.26 5.84 5.19
N TYR A 424 -18.17 4.53 4.96
CA TYR A 424 -18.78 3.52 5.83
C TYR A 424 -18.16 3.50 7.23
N LEU A 425 -16.83 3.34 7.32
CA LEU A 425 -16.13 3.22 8.61
C LEU A 425 -16.16 4.52 9.43
N SER A 426 -16.48 5.65 8.80
CA SER A 426 -16.65 6.94 9.49
C SER A 426 -18.06 7.16 10.06
N GLN A 427 -19.02 6.26 9.79
CA GLN A 427 -20.36 6.33 10.36
C GLN A 427 -20.42 5.64 11.73
N GLU A 428 -21.23 6.17 12.66
CA GLU A 428 -21.52 5.49 13.94
C GLU A 428 -22.10 4.08 13.74
N SER A 429 -22.81 3.85 12.62
CA SER A 429 -23.37 2.54 12.28
C SER A 429 -22.32 1.45 12.00
N ALA A 430 -21.04 1.83 11.81
CA ALA A 430 -19.95 0.88 11.65
C ALA A 430 -19.54 0.20 12.97
N GLY A 431 -19.95 0.76 14.12
CA GLY A 431 -19.58 0.27 15.45
C GLY A 431 -18.08 0.36 15.71
N LYS A 432 -17.59 -0.47 16.65
CA LYS A 432 -16.17 -0.54 16.99
C LYS A 432 -15.38 -1.26 15.92
N TRP A 433 -14.26 -0.67 15.50
CA TRP A 433 -13.37 -1.32 14.55
C TRP A 433 -11.89 -0.95 14.74
N LEU A 434 -11.01 -1.85 14.34
CA LEU A 434 -9.57 -1.65 14.25
C LEU A 434 -9.09 -1.92 12.83
N LEU A 435 -8.46 -0.92 12.21
CA LEU A 435 -7.85 -1.02 10.89
C LEU A 435 -6.32 -1.05 11.00
N LEU A 436 -5.71 -2.19 10.69
CA LEU A 436 -4.27 -2.39 10.74
C LEU A 436 -3.63 -2.24 9.36
N PHE A 437 -2.62 -1.40 9.25
CA PHE A 437 -1.79 -1.25 8.05
C PHE A 437 -0.39 -1.83 8.31
N ASP A 438 -0.10 -3.00 7.73
CA ASP A 438 1.17 -3.71 7.87
C ASP A 438 2.15 -3.38 6.74
N ASN A 439 3.44 -3.21 7.09
CA ASN A 439 4.49 -2.72 6.19
C ASN A 439 4.16 -1.36 5.56
N ALA A 440 3.63 -0.41 6.34
CA ALA A 440 3.43 0.98 5.92
C ALA A 440 4.77 1.73 5.82
N ASP A 441 5.69 1.21 5.02
CA ASP A 441 7.08 1.67 4.93
C ASP A 441 7.22 2.75 3.86
N ASP A 442 6.55 2.58 2.71
CA ASP A 442 6.71 3.43 1.53
C ASP A 442 6.02 4.80 1.67
N MET A 443 6.81 5.88 1.68
CA MET A 443 6.32 7.25 1.82
C MET A 443 5.56 7.74 0.57
N GLU A 444 5.83 7.18 -0.61
CA GLU A 444 5.14 7.58 -1.85
C GLU A 444 3.65 7.23 -1.84
N ILE A 445 3.25 6.19 -1.10
CA ILE A 445 1.84 5.81 -0.90
C ILE A 445 1.09 6.89 -0.08
N TRP A 446 1.82 7.62 0.76
CA TRP A 446 1.27 8.55 1.75
C TRP A 446 1.52 10.03 1.44
N ASP A 447 2.25 10.36 0.37
CA ASP A 447 2.60 11.75 0.01
C ASP A 447 2.24 12.12 -1.43
N LYS A 448 2.10 13.43 -1.71
CA LYS A 448 1.64 13.98 -3.01
C LYS A 448 2.72 14.11 -4.07
N ASP A 449 3.98 13.90 -3.71
CA ASP A 449 5.10 14.24 -4.59
C ASP A 449 5.35 13.13 -5.63
N ASN A 450 4.74 13.32 -6.82
CA ASN A 450 5.07 12.74 -8.14
C ASN A 450 4.14 11.68 -8.77
N THR A 451 2.93 11.44 -8.27
CA THR A 451 1.98 10.56 -8.99
C THR A 451 0.60 11.20 -9.15
N ASN A 452 -0.03 11.03 -10.33
CA ASN A 452 -1.42 11.42 -10.61
C ASN A 452 -2.46 10.57 -9.82
N SER A 453 -2.01 9.74 -8.87
CA SER A 453 -2.86 8.91 -8.01
C SER A 453 -3.24 9.66 -6.73
N PRO A 454 -4.47 9.49 -6.24
CA PRO A 454 -4.93 10.15 -5.02
C PRO A 454 -4.25 9.51 -3.78
N VAL A 455 -3.88 10.36 -2.81
CA VAL A 455 -3.08 9.98 -1.64
C VAL A 455 -3.90 9.10 -0.69
N LEU A 456 -3.29 8.03 -0.17
CA LEU A 456 -4.01 7.10 0.71
C LEU A 456 -4.46 7.76 2.03
N THR A 457 -3.76 8.80 2.50
CA THR A 457 -4.14 9.57 3.70
C THR A 457 -5.53 10.21 3.58
N ASP A 458 -5.93 10.59 2.37
CA ASP A 458 -7.21 11.23 2.10
C ASP A 458 -8.37 10.21 2.20
N PHE A 459 -8.06 8.91 2.15
CA PHE A 459 -9.02 7.81 2.24
C PHE A 459 -9.04 7.11 3.62
N LEU A 460 -8.38 7.67 4.62
CA LEU A 460 -8.43 7.11 5.98
C LEU A 460 -9.76 7.50 6.66
N PRO A 461 -10.48 6.54 7.26
CA PRO A 461 -11.71 6.82 8.01
C PRO A 461 -11.42 7.61 9.30
N GLN A 462 -12.45 8.30 9.79
CA GLN A 462 -12.43 9.00 11.07
C GLN A 462 -13.69 8.60 11.85
N SER A 463 -13.51 8.04 13.04
CA SER A 463 -14.59 7.60 13.92
C SER A 463 -14.15 7.73 15.37
N GLU A 464 -15.08 8.01 16.27
CA GLU A 464 -14.84 8.00 17.73
C GLU A 464 -14.71 6.59 18.29
N GLN A 465 -15.24 5.57 17.59
CA GLN A 465 -15.22 4.17 18.00
C GLN A 465 -14.22 3.33 17.18
N GLY A 466 -13.51 3.97 16.25
CA GLY A 466 -12.66 3.31 15.27
C GLY A 466 -11.21 3.77 15.35
N HIS A 467 -10.29 2.81 15.42
CA HIS A 467 -8.86 3.09 15.56
C HIS A 467 -8.06 2.56 14.38
N ILE A 468 -6.99 3.26 14.02
CA ILE A 468 -6.07 2.86 12.96
C ILE A 468 -4.70 2.58 13.57
N LEU A 469 -4.13 1.41 13.28
CA LEU A 469 -2.79 1.03 13.71
C LEU A 469 -1.86 0.89 12.50
N PHE A 470 -0.84 1.73 12.44
CA PHE A 470 0.20 1.66 11.41
C PHE A 470 1.40 0.87 11.91
N ILE A 471 1.90 -0.06 11.11
CA ILE A 471 3.09 -0.85 11.40
C ILE A 471 4.15 -0.52 10.36
N THR A 472 5.22 0.14 10.78
CA THR A 472 6.24 0.67 9.87
C THR A 472 7.65 0.50 10.42
N ARG A 473 8.62 0.43 9.53
CA ARG A 473 10.06 0.46 9.81
C ARG A 473 10.60 1.88 9.81
N SER A 474 9.87 2.82 9.22
CA SER A 474 10.30 4.20 9.04
C SER A 474 9.67 5.12 10.07
N ARG A 475 10.49 5.63 10.99
CA ARG A 475 10.04 6.65 11.96
C ARG A 475 9.52 7.91 11.28
N LYS A 476 10.05 8.27 10.10
CA LYS A 476 9.55 9.42 9.32
C LYS A 476 8.12 9.20 8.83
N VAL A 477 7.80 7.98 8.35
CA VAL A 477 6.42 7.64 7.97
C VAL A 477 5.51 7.60 9.19
N ALA A 478 5.96 7.01 10.30
CA ALA A 478 5.22 7.02 11.56
C ALA A 478 4.87 8.45 12.01
N MET A 479 5.85 9.37 12.04
CA MET A 479 5.63 10.79 12.40
C MET A 479 4.69 11.53 11.44
N ARG A 480 4.69 11.14 10.16
CA ARG A 480 3.80 11.73 9.15
C ARG A 480 2.35 11.28 9.32
N LEU A 481 2.15 9.98 9.58
CA LEU A 481 0.83 9.37 9.72
C LEU A 481 0.22 9.60 11.10
N VAL A 482 1.07 9.66 12.12
CA VAL A 482 0.73 9.73 13.53
C VAL A 482 1.63 10.78 14.19
N SER A 483 1.06 11.92 14.56
CA SER A 483 1.82 13.07 15.07
C SER A 483 2.53 12.79 16.40
N SER A 484 1.88 12.05 17.31
CA SER A 484 2.30 11.97 18.72
C SER A 484 2.34 10.55 19.29
N TYR A 485 1.51 9.63 18.80
CA TYR A 485 1.27 8.30 19.37
C TYR A 485 2.09 7.21 18.69
N ILE A 486 3.42 7.32 18.77
CA ILE A 486 4.36 6.38 18.17
C ILE A 486 5.02 5.53 19.25
N ILE A 487 4.91 4.20 19.10
CA ILE A 487 5.53 3.23 20.00
C ILE A 487 6.75 2.64 19.29
N MET A 488 7.92 2.99 19.83
CA MET A 488 9.20 2.50 19.33
C MET A 488 9.47 1.10 19.89
N ILE A 489 9.62 0.12 19.01
CA ILE A 489 9.96 -1.25 19.35
C ILE A 489 11.46 -1.46 19.10
N SER A 490 12.20 -1.60 20.20
CA SER A 490 13.61 -1.99 20.22
C SER A 490 13.78 -3.50 20.31
N GLU A 491 15.00 -4.00 20.26
CA GLU A 491 15.35 -5.42 20.46
C GLU A 491 14.80 -5.95 21.80
N PRO A 492 14.41 -7.24 21.87
CA PRO A 492 13.91 -7.85 23.10
C PRO A 492 15.00 -7.95 24.17
N SER A 493 14.58 -8.01 25.44
CA SER A 493 15.50 -8.32 26.56
C SER A 493 16.17 -9.68 26.36
N THR A 494 17.34 -9.86 26.98
CA THR A 494 18.09 -11.12 26.95
C THR A 494 17.20 -12.31 27.36
N GLU A 495 16.39 -12.17 28.42
CA GLU A 495 15.48 -13.21 28.90
C GLU A 495 14.41 -13.57 27.86
N THR A 496 13.86 -12.54 27.18
CA THR A 496 12.84 -12.74 26.15
C THR A 496 13.43 -13.40 24.92
N ALA A 497 14.62 -12.97 24.50
CA ALA A 497 15.34 -13.54 23.36
C ALA A 497 15.71 -15.02 23.59
N VAL A 498 16.19 -15.36 24.79
CA VAL A 498 16.46 -16.76 25.17
C VAL A 498 15.20 -17.61 25.09
N LYS A 499 14.07 -17.12 25.59
CA LYS A 499 12.79 -17.85 25.51
C LYS A 499 12.30 -18.02 24.06
N ILE A 500 12.43 -16.99 23.21
CA ILE A 500 12.08 -17.07 21.78
C ILE A 500 12.92 -18.17 21.12
N PHE A 501 14.23 -18.19 21.39
CA PHE A 501 15.15 -19.19 20.85
C PHE A 501 14.79 -20.60 21.31
N GLN A 502 14.61 -20.80 22.63
CA GLN A 502 14.22 -22.09 23.21
C GLN A 502 12.89 -22.62 22.66
N ASN A 503 11.88 -21.76 22.50
CA ASN A 503 10.58 -22.15 21.93
C ASN A 503 10.63 -22.46 20.43
N SER A 504 11.70 -22.06 19.75
CA SER A 504 11.93 -22.30 18.33
C SER A 504 12.72 -23.59 18.06
N LEU A 505 13.43 -24.13 19.05
CA LEU A 505 14.16 -25.40 18.94
C LEU A 505 13.23 -26.62 19.10
N VAL A 506 13.50 -27.68 18.33
CA VAL A 506 12.80 -28.98 18.46
C VAL A 506 13.30 -29.74 19.69
N GLU A 507 14.62 -29.79 19.87
CA GLU A 507 15.24 -30.40 21.05
C GLU A 507 15.45 -29.35 22.15
N LYS A 508 14.63 -29.44 23.20
CA LYS A 508 14.68 -28.53 24.36
C LYS A 508 15.88 -28.77 25.29
N THR A 509 16.68 -29.80 25.03
CA THR A 509 17.86 -30.21 25.80
C THR A 509 19.17 -29.60 25.30
N LEU A 510 19.18 -28.99 24.10
CA LEU A 510 20.34 -28.28 23.52
C LEU A 510 20.86 -27.07 24.33
N PRO A 511 20.04 -26.25 25.04
CA PRO A 511 20.53 -25.09 25.77
C PRO A 511 20.99 -25.46 27.19
N ASN A 512 21.92 -26.41 27.33
CA ASN A 512 22.52 -26.73 28.64
C ASN A 512 23.52 -25.67 29.13
N ASN A 513 23.95 -24.73 28.26
CA ASN A 513 24.81 -23.61 28.62
C ASN A 513 24.16 -22.26 28.27
N ARG A 514 23.70 -21.54 29.30
CA ARG A 514 23.07 -20.22 29.18
C ARG A 514 24.03 -19.21 28.54
N ASP A 515 25.31 -19.27 28.88
CA ASP A 515 26.31 -18.31 28.41
C ASP A 515 26.55 -18.47 26.91
N THR A 516 26.68 -19.71 26.42
CA THR A 516 26.78 -20.00 24.97
C THR A 516 25.54 -19.53 24.20
N THR A 517 24.36 -19.68 24.80
CA THR A 517 23.11 -19.20 24.20
C THR A 517 23.12 -17.67 24.10
N VAL A 518 23.50 -16.97 25.17
CA VAL A 518 23.58 -15.49 25.17
C VAL A 518 24.62 -15.00 24.16
N MET A 519 25.80 -15.62 24.09
CA MET A 519 26.82 -15.29 23.09
C MET A 519 26.29 -15.41 21.65
N LEU A 520 25.54 -16.46 21.34
CA LEU A 520 24.91 -16.61 20.03
C LEU A 520 23.89 -15.47 19.77
N LEU A 521 23.05 -15.17 20.75
CA LEU A 521 22.04 -14.13 20.62
C LEU A 521 22.65 -12.73 20.44
N GLU A 522 23.79 -12.45 21.08
CA GLU A 522 24.56 -11.22 20.86
C GLU A 522 25.05 -11.10 19.40
N GLN A 523 25.53 -12.21 18.81
CA GLN A 523 25.96 -12.22 17.39
C GLN A 523 24.79 -11.97 16.42
N LEU A 524 23.59 -12.44 16.79
CA LEU A 524 22.35 -12.21 16.06
C LEU A 524 21.65 -10.90 16.46
N THR A 525 22.34 -10.05 17.24
CA THR A 525 21.87 -8.74 17.73
C THR A 525 20.50 -8.80 18.40
N PHE A 526 20.20 -9.92 19.07
CA PHE A 526 18.91 -10.21 19.70
C PHE A 526 17.68 -10.09 18.76
N LEU A 527 17.87 -10.08 17.44
CA LEU A 527 16.79 -9.85 16.48
C LEU A 527 15.90 -11.09 16.36
N PRO A 528 14.59 -11.04 16.71
CA PRO A 528 13.71 -12.21 16.70
C PRO A 528 13.70 -12.98 15.38
N LEU A 529 13.69 -12.27 14.24
CA LEU A 529 13.74 -12.92 12.94
C LEU A 529 15.04 -13.74 12.75
N ALA A 530 16.19 -13.16 13.10
CA ALA A 530 17.49 -13.84 13.00
C ALA A 530 17.58 -15.03 13.97
N ILE A 531 17.06 -14.87 15.19
CA ILE A 531 16.97 -15.94 16.20
C ILE A 531 16.14 -17.13 15.68
N THR A 532 14.96 -16.86 15.11
CA THR A 532 14.11 -17.92 14.57
C THR A 532 14.72 -18.63 13.36
N GLN A 533 15.47 -17.91 12.53
CA GLN A 533 16.20 -18.51 11.40
C GLN A 533 17.37 -19.37 11.85
N ALA A 534 18.16 -18.89 12.82
CA ALA A 534 19.23 -19.67 13.42
C ALA A 534 18.68 -20.97 14.04
N ALA A 535 17.60 -20.88 14.82
CA ALA A 535 16.94 -22.07 15.38
C ALA A 535 16.43 -23.03 14.29
N ALA A 536 15.85 -22.51 13.20
CA ALA A 536 15.39 -23.34 12.08
C ALA A 536 16.56 -24.07 11.37
N TYR A 537 17.69 -23.39 11.15
CA TYR A 537 18.89 -24.01 10.59
C TYR A 537 19.45 -25.10 11.50
N ILE A 538 19.55 -24.82 12.81
CA ILE A 538 19.99 -25.78 13.82
C ILE A 538 19.10 -27.02 13.81
N ASN A 539 17.77 -26.83 13.81
CA ASN A 539 16.81 -27.93 13.76
C ASN A 539 16.93 -28.76 12.47
N LYS A 540 17.06 -28.09 11.31
CA LYS A 540 17.11 -28.75 9.99
C LYS A 540 18.39 -29.58 9.81
N ASN A 541 19.52 -29.05 10.29
CA ASN A 541 20.84 -29.68 10.10
C ASN A 541 21.29 -30.51 11.31
N SER A 542 20.53 -30.50 12.43
CA SER A 542 20.83 -31.25 13.65
C SER A 542 22.25 -30.97 14.20
N ILE A 543 22.66 -29.70 14.23
CA ILE A 543 23.98 -29.27 14.71
C ILE A 543 23.92 -28.67 16.13
N GLY A 544 25.06 -28.58 16.81
CA GLY A 544 25.15 -27.94 18.12
C GLY A 544 25.20 -26.40 18.06
N LEU A 545 24.97 -25.75 19.21
CA LEU A 545 25.08 -24.27 19.34
C LEU A 545 26.49 -23.77 19.01
N SER A 546 27.51 -24.47 19.50
CA SER A 546 28.91 -24.12 19.26
C SER A 546 29.26 -24.21 17.77
N ASP A 547 28.75 -25.21 17.06
CA ASP A 547 28.98 -25.37 15.61
C ASP A 547 28.37 -24.20 14.83
N TYR A 548 27.16 -23.78 15.21
CA TYR A 548 26.53 -22.62 14.58
C TYR A 548 27.27 -21.31 14.88
N ILE A 549 27.83 -21.15 16.09
CA ILE A 549 28.67 -19.99 16.42
C ILE A 549 29.93 -19.97 15.55
N ILE A 550 30.57 -21.11 15.31
CA ILE A 550 31.72 -21.22 14.40
C ILE A 550 31.33 -20.76 13.00
N LEU A 551 30.16 -21.19 12.50
CA LEU A 551 29.65 -20.73 11.20
C LEU A 551 29.42 -19.21 11.15
N LEU A 552 28.94 -18.59 12.24
CA LEU A 552 28.79 -17.12 12.34
C LEU A 552 30.11 -16.36 12.48
N GLN A 553 31.20 -17.05 12.84
CA GLN A 553 32.55 -16.50 12.99
C GLN A 553 33.44 -16.76 11.76
N ASN A 554 32.94 -17.49 10.76
CA ASN A 554 33.62 -17.73 9.49
C ASN A 554 33.77 -16.44 8.65
N GLN A 555 34.33 -16.59 7.45
CA GLN A 555 34.48 -15.46 6.53
C GLN A 555 33.11 -14.87 6.19
N GLU A 556 33.10 -13.55 6.02
CA GLU A 556 31.88 -12.77 5.81
C GLU A 556 30.95 -13.33 4.71
N PRO A 557 31.45 -13.82 3.54
CA PRO A 557 30.59 -14.43 2.52
C PRO A 557 29.80 -15.64 3.03
N ASP A 558 30.41 -16.49 3.86
CA ASP A 558 29.80 -17.71 4.40
C ASP A 558 28.72 -17.36 5.42
N VAL A 559 29.00 -16.37 6.30
CA VAL A 559 28.03 -15.86 7.28
C VAL A 559 26.81 -15.26 6.57
N ILE A 560 27.04 -14.56 5.47
CA ILE A 560 26.00 -13.96 4.65
C ILE A 560 25.14 -15.01 3.96
N GLU A 561 25.75 -16.06 3.41
CA GLU A 561 25.03 -17.19 2.81
C GLU A 561 24.11 -17.83 3.85
N LEU A 562 24.65 -18.11 5.04
CA LEU A 562 23.92 -18.65 6.18
C LEU A 562 22.73 -17.78 6.60
N LEU A 563 22.92 -16.46 6.71
CA LEU A 563 21.85 -15.50 7.06
C LEU A 563 20.88 -15.21 5.91
N SER A 564 21.21 -15.68 4.70
CA SER A 564 20.38 -15.54 3.50
C SER A 564 19.55 -16.80 3.21
N GLU A 565 19.74 -17.89 3.95
CA GLU A 565 18.92 -19.10 3.81
C GLU A 565 17.48 -18.84 4.28
N ASP A 566 16.52 -19.32 3.48
CA ASP A 566 15.10 -19.29 3.82
C ASP A 566 14.63 -20.68 4.23
N PHE A 567 14.04 -20.77 5.43
CA PHE A 567 13.51 -22.02 5.97
C PHE A 567 11.99 -22.14 5.81
N GLY A 568 11.35 -21.14 5.21
CA GLY A 568 9.89 -21.05 5.14
C GLY A 568 9.27 -20.82 6.51
N ASP A 569 8.21 -20.02 6.57
CA ASP A 569 7.37 -19.88 7.76
C ASP A 569 5.93 -19.76 7.27
N GLU A 570 5.05 -20.68 7.68
CA GLU A 570 3.63 -20.70 7.32
C GLU A 570 2.89 -19.40 7.67
N ARG A 571 3.53 -18.54 8.46
CA ARG A 571 3.02 -17.27 8.94
C ARG A 571 3.64 -16.07 8.21
N ARG A 572 4.26 -16.30 7.04
CA ARG A 572 4.72 -15.27 6.09
C ARG A 572 3.74 -15.18 4.92
N TYR A 573 3.71 -14.03 4.25
CA TYR A 573 2.94 -13.87 3.02
C TYR A 573 3.47 -14.85 1.96
N LYS A 574 2.58 -15.57 1.27
CA LYS A 574 2.91 -16.71 0.38
C LYS A 574 3.90 -16.36 -0.74
N ASP A 575 3.97 -15.09 -1.12
CA ASP A 575 4.81 -14.59 -2.22
C ASP A 575 6.07 -13.86 -1.73
N THR A 576 6.40 -13.90 -0.43
CA THR A 576 7.55 -13.20 0.16
C THR A 576 8.55 -14.18 0.77
N GLN A 577 9.56 -14.58 -0.01
CA GLN A 577 10.81 -15.11 0.57
C GLN A 577 11.42 -13.98 1.39
N ASN A 578 11.76 -14.18 2.67
CA ASN A 578 12.32 -13.08 3.47
C ASN A 578 13.39 -13.56 4.45
N PRO A 579 14.55 -14.02 3.95
CA PRO A 579 15.75 -14.13 4.76
C PRO A 579 16.06 -12.77 5.43
N VAL A 580 16.74 -12.79 6.59
CA VAL A 580 17.11 -11.54 7.30
C VAL A 580 17.74 -10.53 6.33
N ALA A 581 18.63 -10.99 5.45
CA ALA A 581 19.28 -10.16 4.43
C ALA A 581 18.30 -9.45 3.46
N LEU A 582 17.19 -10.10 3.07
CA LEU A 582 16.23 -9.48 2.14
C LEU A 582 15.38 -8.40 2.82
N THR A 583 15.07 -8.56 4.12
CA THR A 583 14.35 -7.54 4.89
C THR A 583 15.12 -6.21 4.89
N TRP A 584 16.44 -6.28 5.04
CA TRP A 584 17.33 -5.13 4.98
C TRP A 584 17.48 -4.58 3.56
N PHE A 585 17.55 -5.46 2.56
CA PHE A 585 17.65 -5.06 1.17
C PHE A 585 16.45 -4.21 0.73
N ILE A 586 15.22 -4.60 1.09
CA ILE A 586 14.01 -3.84 0.78
C ILE A 586 14.09 -2.43 1.40
N SER A 587 14.47 -2.34 2.67
CA SER A 587 14.62 -1.04 3.36
C SER A 587 15.77 -0.21 2.76
N PHE A 588 16.86 -0.84 2.30
CA PHE A 588 17.95 -0.16 1.59
C PHE A 588 17.50 0.40 0.24
N GLN A 589 16.77 -0.37 -0.57
CA GLN A 589 16.22 0.12 -1.85
C GLN A 589 15.33 1.34 -1.64
N GLN A 590 14.54 1.33 -0.57
CA GLN A 590 13.70 2.46 -0.23
C GLN A 590 14.54 3.70 0.14
N ILE A 591 15.56 3.54 0.99
CA ILE A 591 16.49 4.63 1.33
C ILE A 591 17.15 5.20 0.06
N GLN A 592 17.56 4.33 -0.87
CA GLN A 592 18.20 4.73 -2.12
C GLN A 592 17.27 5.56 -3.02
N ARG A 593 15.99 5.20 -3.10
CA ARG A 593 14.98 5.97 -3.84
C ARG A 593 14.70 7.33 -3.19
N SER A 594 14.52 7.34 -1.86
CA SER A 594 14.14 8.56 -1.13
C SER A 594 15.29 9.55 -0.93
N ASN A 595 16.52 9.07 -0.69
CA ASN A 595 17.68 9.93 -0.41
C ASN A 595 19.00 9.24 -0.80
N LYS A 596 19.53 9.63 -1.97
CA LYS A 596 20.80 9.11 -2.50
C LYS A 596 21.98 9.30 -1.53
N LEU A 597 22.06 10.45 -0.83
CA LEU A 597 23.13 10.72 0.12
C LEU A 597 23.08 9.78 1.34
N ALA A 598 21.89 9.43 1.81
CA ALA A 598 21.73 8.45 2.89
C ALA A 598 22.21 7.05 2.46
N ALA A 599 21.92 6.65 1.22
CA ALA A 599 22.46 5.42 0.66
C ALA A 599 23.99 5.47 0.54
N ASP A 600 24.55 6.57 0.03
CA ASP A 600 26.00 6.76 -0.07
C ASP A 600 26.69 6.71 1.31
N TYR A 601 26.07 7.26 2.36
CA TYR A 601 26.55 7.14 3.74
C TYR A 601 26.53 5.70 4.23
N LEU A 602 25.46 4.95 3.95
CA LEU A 602 25.38 3.56 4.33
C LEU A 602 26.45 2.70 3.65
N LEU A 603 26.66 2.90 2.34
CA LEU A 603 27.70 2.21 1.58
C LEU A 603 29.10 2.54 2.10
N PHE A 604 29.37 3.81 2.42
CA PHE A 604 30.63 4.25 3.01
C PHE A 604 30.87 3.61 4.40
N MET A 605 29.89 3.69 5.31
CA MET A 605 30.00 3.11 6.66
C MET A 605 30.16 1.58 6.63
N ALA A 606 29.65 0.92 5.59
CA ALA A 606 29.83 -0.51 5.38
C ALA A 606 31.27 -0.90 4.93
N CYS A 607 32.08 0.06 4.48
CA CYS A 607 33.47 -0.15 4.04
C CYS A 607 34.50 0.06 5.16
N ILE A 608 34.08 0.57 6.32
CA ILE A 608 34.95 0.92 7.45
C ILE A 608 34.49 0.22 8.73
N ASN A 609 35.13 0.51 9.87
CA ASN A 609 34.70 -0.02 11.15
C ASN A 609 33.26 0.46 11.46
N PRO A 610 32.31 -0.46 11.73
CA PRO A 610 30.91 -0.08 11.90
C PRO A 610 30.60 0.65 13.22
N ARG A 611 31.57 0.77 14.15
CA ARG A 611 31.37 1.40 15.45
C ARG A 611 32.09 2.73 15.56
N ASP A 612 31.51 3.65 16.32
CA ASP A 612 32.07 4.95 16.67
C ASP A 612 32.52 5.76 15.44
N ILE A 613 31.67 5.82 14.40
CA ILE A 613 31.96 6.51 13.15
C ILE A 613 31.72 8.01 13.32
N PRO A 614 32.74 8.87 13.22
CA PRO A 614 32.54 10.31 13.35
C PRO A 614 31.80 10.88 12.13
N GLN A 615 30.81 11.75 12.34
CA GLN A 615 30.06 12.38 11.24
C GLN A 615 30.93 13.23 10.30
N SER A 616 32.09 13.70 10.78
CA SER A 616 33.10 14.40 9.99
C SER A 616 33.79 13.51 8.95
N LEU A 617 33.80 12.19 9.18
CA LEU A 617 34.41 11.22 8.29
C LEU A 617 33.55 10.92 7.06
N LEU A 618 32.22 11.02 7.21
CA LEU A 618 31.25 10.77 6.15
C LEU A 618 31.51 11.65 4.91
N PRO A 619 31.09 11.20 3.70
CA PRO A 619 31.17 12.01 2.49
C PRO A 619 30.56 13.41 2.67
N GLN A 620 31.29 14.45 2.26
CA GLN A 620 30.85 15.83 2.50
C GLN A 620 29.68 16.20 1.58
N PRO A 621 28.53 16.64 2.12
CA PRO A 621 27.39 17.08 1.34
C PRO A 621 27.58 18.53 0.86
N ASN A 622 26.79 18.94 -0.13
CA ASN A 622 26.71 20.36 -0.53
C ASN A 622 25.96 21.24 0.48
N SER A 623 25.35 20.65 1.52
CA SER A 623 24.57 21.36 2.54
C SER A 623 24.50 20.58 3.85
N ILE A 624 24.63 21.30 4.97
CA ILE A 624 24.45 20.75 6.33
C ILE A 624 23.06 20.14 6.49
N LYS A 625 22.01 20.79 5.95
CA LYS A 625 20.63 20.28 5.97
C LYS A 625 20.55 18.89 5.33
N LYS A 626 21.16 18.70 4.16
CA LYS A 626 21.16 17.40 3.46
C LYS A 626 21.80 16.28 4.30
N ARG A 627 22.87 16.56 5.04
CA ARG A 627 23.48 15.60 5.97
C ARG A 627 22.55 15.26 7.12
N ILE A 628 21.93 16.25 7.75
CA ILE A 628 20.95 16.02 8.82
C ILE A 628 19.78 15.19 8.31
N ASP A 629 19.24 15.50 7.13
CA ASP A 629 18.13 14.77 6.52
C ASP A 629 18.49 13.32 6.19
N ALA A 630 19.73 13.09 5.72
CA ALA A 630 20.26 11.78 5.37
C ALA A 630 20.52 10.91 6.62
N ILE A 631 21.24 11.44 7.62
CA ILE A 631 21.47 10.75 8.89
C ILE A 631 20.14 10.50 9.60
N GLY A 632 19.25 11.50 9.62
CA GLY A 632 17.91 11.36 10.18
C GLY A 632 17.07 10.30 9.47
N LEU A 633 17.27 10.07 8.17
CA LEU A 633 16.63 8.96 7.44
C LEU A 633 17.19 7.61 7.90
N LEU A 634 18.52 7.46 7.99
CA LEU A 634 19.15 6.22 8.46
C LEU A 634 18.74 5.89 9.90
N LYS A 635 18.68 6.89 10.78
CA LYS A 635 18.15 6.75 12.15
C LYS A 635 16.66 6.40 12.15
N ALA A 636 15.87 6.94 11.21
CA ALA A 636 14.44 6.62 11.12
C ALA A 636 14.18 5.16 10.76
N PHE A 637 15.05 4.53 9.97
CA PHE A 637 15.03 3.09 9.72
C PHE A 637 15.72 2.26 10.81
N SER A 638 16.28 2.92 11.83
CA SER A 638 17.09 2.31 12.89
C SER A 638 18.33 1.56 12.36
N PHE A 639 18.82 1.93 11.18
CA PHE A 639 20.04 1.35 10.60
C PHE A 639 21.30 1.83 11.34
N VAL A 640 21.22 3.06 11.86
CA VAL A 640 22.28 3.66 12.67
C VAL A 640 21.72 4.16 13.99
N SER A 641 22.50 3.99 15.06
CA SER A 641 22.31 4.67 16.33
C SER A 641 23.34 5.79 16.49
N GLU A 642 23.05 6.76 17.35
CA GLU A 642 23.99 7.84 17.70
C GLU A 642 24.19 7.77 19.22
N GLU A 643 25.44 7.65 19.65
CA GLU A 643 25.81 7.51 21.06
C GLU A 643 26.78 8.63 21.47
N GLY A 644 26.70 9.04 22.74
CA GLY A 644 27.61 10.03 23.32
C GLY A 644 27.34 11.48 22.94
N ARG A 645 28.20 12.39 23.45
CA ARG A 645 28.13 13.84 23.20
C ARG A 645 28.78 14.24 21.86
N ASP A 646 29.62 13.37 21.30
CA ASP A 646 30.48 13.67 20.15
C ASP A 646 29.88 13.27 18.78
N ARG A 647 28.57 12.95 18.76
CA ARG A 647 27.81 12.69 17.53
C ARG A 647 28.34 11.52 16.69
N SER A 648 29.00 10.53 17.30
CA SER A 648 29.45 9.32 16.61
C SER A 648 28.26 8.43 16.24
N LEU A 649 28.37 7.76 15.10
CA LEU A 649 27.34 6.86 14.57
C LEU A 649 27.79 5.40 14.69
N ASN A 650 26.88 4.55 15.11
CA ASN A 650 27.06 3.10 15.14
C ASN A 650 26.16 2.47 14.06
N LEU A 651 26.76 1.73 13.13
CA LEU A 651 26.05 0.96 12.12
C LEU A 651 25.65 -0.40 12.69
N HIS A 652 24.37 -0.75 12.60
CA HIS A 652 23.87 -2.03 13.09
C HIS A 652 24.58 -3.21 12.40
N ARG A 653 25.08 -4.19 13.16
CA ARG A 653 25.93 -5.31 12.64
C ARG A 653 25.30 -6.04 11.46
N LEU A 654 24.03 -6.44 11.56
CA LEU A 654 23.35 -7.15 10.46
C LEU A 654 23.13 -6.25 9.23
N VAL A 655 23.00 -4.94 9.42
CA VAL A 655 22.91 -3.97 8.32
C VAL A 655 24.27 -3.84 7.63
N HIS A 656 25.36 -3.78 8.40
CA HIS A 656 26.73 -3.79 7.87
C HIS A 656 26.97 -5.02 6.98
N LEU A 657 26.69 -6.23 7.48
CA LEU A 657 26.83 -7.47 6.69
C LEU A 657 25.93 -7.50 5.46
N ALA A 658 24.64 -7.14 5.60
CA ALA A 658 23.70 -7.15 4.48
C ALA A 658 24.09 -6.14 3.39
N THR A 659 24.56 -4.95 3.77
CA THR A 659 25.01 -3.91 2.83
C THR A 659 26.24 -4.38 2.05
N ARG A 660 27.21 -5.00 2.73
CA ARG A 660 28.43 -5.54 2.10
C ARG A 660 28.12 -6.72 1.18
N ASN A 661 27.23 -7.63 1.57
CA ASN A 661 26.72 -8.68 0.67
C ASN A 661 26.15 -8.09 -0.62
N TRP A 662 25.25 -7.11 -0.47
CA TRP A 662 24.60 -6.50 -1.61
C TRP A 662 25.61 -5.86 -2.56
N MET A 663 26.61 -5.15 -2.02
CA MET A 663 27.69 -4.57 -2.82
C MET A 663 28.50 -5.63 -3.59
N ARG A 664 28.75 -6.81 -2.99
CA ARG A 664 29.47 -7.90 -3.68
C ARG A 664 28.62 -8.53 -4.78
N ARG A 665 27.35 -8.83 -4.50
CA ARG A 665 26.41 -9.37 -5.50
C ARG A 665 26.14 -8.41 -6.65
N SER A 666 26.12 -7.10 -6.38
CA SER A 666 25.98 -6.07 -7.41
C SER A 666 27.28 -5.71 -8.12
N GLN A 667 28.41 -6.36 -7.77
CA GLN A 667 29.75 -6.09 -8.30
C GLN A 667 30.23 -4.64 -8.07
N GLN A 668 29.72 -3.98 -7.03
CA GLN A 668 30.08 -2.60 -6.67
C GLN A 668 31.06 -2.52 -5.49
N PHE A 669 31.35 -3.64 -4.81
CA PHE A 669 32.14 -3.64 -3.57
C PHE A 669 33.52 -3.00 -3.74
N SER A 670 34.31 -3.44 -4.72
CA SER A 670 35.64 -2.88 -4.97
C SER A 670 35.59 -1.37 -5.28
N LEU A 671 34.58 -0.91 -6.03
CA LEU A 671 34.39 0.53 -6.32
C LEU A 671 34.08 1.33 -5.05
N GLN A 672 33.26 0.79 -4.14
CA GLN A 672 32.90 1.48 -2.90
C GLN A 672 34.05 1.50 -1.90
N ILE A 673 34.87 0.44 -1.84
CA ILE A 673 36.13 0.42 -1.09
C ILE A 673 37.06 1.54 -1.55
N LEU A 674 37.23 1.73 -2.86
CA LEU A 674 38.07 2.80 -3.41
C LEU A 674 37.51 4.20 -3.10
N LYS A 675 36.20 4.41 -3.20
CA LYS A 675 35.58 5.67 -2.79
C LYS A 675 35.78 5.96 -1.30
N ALA A 676 35.69 4.93 -0.46
CA ALA A 676 35.95 5.05 0.96
C ALA A 676 37.44 5.39 1.22
N ALA A 677 38.35 4.78 0.48
CA ALA A 677 39.79 5.08 0.52
C ALA A 677 40.10 6.51 0.10
N ASP A 678 39.50 7.01 -0.97
CA ASP A 678 39.66 8.40 -1.41
C ASP A 678 39.23 9.36 -0.30
N ARG A 679 38.05 9.12 0.29
CA ARG A 679 37.53 9.97 1.36
C ARG A 679 38.37 9.93 2.63
N LEU A 680 38.81 8.74 3.04
CA LEU A 680 39.69 8.59 4.20
C LEU A 680 41.06 9.21 3.94
N SER A 681 41.63 9.05 2.75
CA SER A 681 42.89 9.68 2.36
C SER A 681 42.82 11.20 2.37
N GLU A 682 41.66 11.78 2.05
CA GLU A 682 41.41 13.23 2.13
C GLU A 682 41.23 13.71 3.57
N ALA A 683 40.50 12.95 4.40
CA ALA A 683 40.08 13.38 5.73
C ALA A 683 41.08 13.05 6.85
N PHE A 684 41.93 12.03 6.68
CA PHE A 684 42.85 11.58 7.71
C PHE A 684 43.96 12.61 7.93
N PRO A 685 44.10 13.17 9.14
CA PRO A 685 45.00 14.28 9.37
C PRO A 685 46.47 13.82 9.38
N ASN A 686 47.39 14.77 9.31
CA ASN A 686 48.82 14.49 9.50
C ASN A 686 49.14 14.16 10.97
N ASN A 687 50.37 13.73 11.22
CA ASN A 687 50.87 13.34 12.55
C ASN A 687 51.23 14.52 13.47
N ASP A 688 50.75 15.74 13.22
CA ASP A 688 50.95 16.88 14.12
C ASP A 688 50.18 16.66 15.43
N HIS A 689 50.85 16.75 16.59
CA HIS A 689 50.26 16.54 17.91
C HIS A 689 48.90 17.25 18.15
N THR A 690 48.62 18.38 17.51
CA THR A 690 47.31 19.07 17.60
C THR A 690 46.15 18.25 17.03
N ASN A 691 46.43 17.37 16.06
CA ASN A 691 45.45 16.51 15.40
C ASN A 691 45.29 15.15 16.10
N ARG A 692 45.97 14.93 17.23
CA ARG A 692 46.04 13.62 17.89
C ARG A 692 44.71 13.01 18.25
N MET A 693 43.76 13.84 18.69
CA MET A 693 42.41 13.39 18.99
C MET A 693 41.72 12.87 17.73
N VAL A 694 41.82 13.61 16.62
CA VAL A 694 41.14 13.33 15.36
C VAL A 694 41.66 12.06 14.69
N TRP A 695 42.98 11.86 14.56
CA TRP A 695 43.46 10.61 13.95
C TRP A 695 43.15 9.40 14.82
N ARG A 696 43.14 9.52 16.15
CA ARG A 696 42.79 8.40 17.04
C ARG A 696 41.36 7.93 16.84
N GLU A 697 40.45 8.87 16.61
CA GLU A 697 39.06 8.55 16.24
C GLU A 697 38.97 7.89 14.86
N TYR A 698 39.79 8.32 13.89
CA TYR A 698 39.74 7.80 12.51
C TYR A 698 40.53 6.50 12.30
N LEU A 699 41.49 6.21 13.16
CA LEU A 699 42.44 5.10 13.02
C LEU A 699 41.76 3.72 12.94
N PRO A 700 40.76 3.37 13.77
CA PRO A 700 40.05 2.10 13.63
C PRO A 700 39.38 1.93 12.26
N HIS A 701 38.88 3.03 11.69
CA HIS A 701 38.23 3.06 10.38
C HIS A 701 39.25 2.85 9.26
N ALA A 702 40.39 3.54 9.35
CA ALA A 702 41.50 3.39 8.41
C ALA A 702 42.07 1.96 8.46
N SER A 703 42.33 1.42 9.66
CA SER A 703 42.82 0.05 9.85
C SER A 703 41.86 -1.00 9.29
N SER A 704 40.55 -0.83 9.51
CA SER A 704 39.54 -1.73 8.94
C SER A 704 39.54 -1.70 7.41
N LEU A 705 39.66 -0.51 6.81
CA LEU A 705 39.66 -0.36 5.35
C LEU A 705 40.91 -0.95 4.70
N ILE A 706 42.10 -0.68 5.26
CA ILE A 706 43.35 -1.18 4.67
C ILE A 706 43.47 -2.70 4.75
N ALA A 707 42.79 -3.35 5.71
CA ALA A 707 42.77 -4.80 5.82
C ALA A 707 41.94 -5.50 4.72
N GLU A 708 41.11 -4.76 3.98
CA GLU A 708 40.24 -5.33 2.94
C GLU A 708 41.04 -5.80 1.73
N ALA A 709 40.71 -7.00 1.22
CA ALA A 709 41.40 -7.60 0.07
C ALA A 709 41.30 -6.72 -1.20
N ASP A 710 40.16 -6.07 -1.42
CA ASP A 710 39.97 -5.16 -2.55
C ASP A 710 40.80 -3.88 -2.43
N PHE A 711 41.05 -3.38 -1.22
CA PHE A 711 41.98 -2.28 -0.99
C PHE A 711 43.42 -2.73 -1.28
N GLN A 712 43.80 -3.92 -0.80
CA GLN A 712 45.15 -4.47 -0.98
C GLN A 712 45.54 -4.66 -2.46
N ARG A 713 44.57 -4.89 -3.35
CA ARG A 713 44.80 -4.96 -4.82
C ARG A 713 45.20 -3.62 -5.43
N GLU A 714 44.76 -2.50 -4.84
CA GLU A 714 44.89 -1.15 -5.38
C GLU A 714 45.73 -0.23 -4.49
N LYS A 715 46.40 -0.79 -3.48
CA LYS A 715 47.16 -0.07 -2.45
C LYS A 715 48.28 0.83 -2.98
N GLU A 716 48.79 0.57 -4.18
CA GLU A 716 49.78 1.41 -4.86
C GLU A 716 49.28 2.85 -5.07
N LYS A 717 47.97 3.06 -5.22
CA LYS A 717 47.36 4.40 -5.35
C LYS A 717 47.36 5.18 -4.03
N TYR A 718 47.39 4.48 -2.89
CA TYR A 718 47.19 5.04 -1.55
C TYR A 718 48.44 4.98 -0.67
N ILE A 719 49.63 4.88 -1.26
CA ILE A 719 50.91 4.81 -0.54
C ILE A 719 51.05 5.97 0.47
N ASN A 720 50.71 7.20 0.08
CA ASN A 720 50.84 8.35 0.99
C ASN A 720 49.88 8.27 2.18
N PHE A 721 48.67 7.73 1.97
CA PHE A 721 47.72 7.48 3.05
C PHE A 721 48.24 6.42 4.02
N ILE A 722 48.77 5.30 3.52
CA ILE A 722 49.38 4.24 4.34
C ILE A 722 50.56 4.78 5.16
N VAL A 723 51.43 5.57 4.54
CA VAL A 723 52.56 6.23 5.24
C VAL A 723 52.07 7.18 6.32
N ASN A 724 51.02 7.96 6.05
CA ASN A 724 50.46 8.89 7.04
C ASN A 724 49.89 8.15 8.26
N ILE A 725 49.18 7.03 8.05
CA ILE A 725 48.72 6.17 9.15
C ILE A 725 49.91 5.64 9.96
N GLY A 726 50.94 5.13 9.29
CA GLY A 726 52.17 4.65 9.95
C GLY A 726 52.84 5.72 10.81
N MET A 727 52.97 6.95 10.30
CA MET A 727 53.53 8.07 11.06
C MET A 727 52.67 8.46 12.27
N CYS A 728 51.34 8.40 12.17
CA CYS A 728 50.44 8.66 13.30
C CYS A 728 50.56 7.56 14.37
N LEU A 729 50.62 6.29 13.96
CA LEU A 729 50.87 5.15 14.85
C LEU A 729 52.21 5.27 15.59
N HIS A 730 53.27 5.64 14.85
CA HIS A 730 54.59 5.90 15.43
C HIS A 730 54.52 7.01 16.48
N SER A 731 53.84 8.11 16.18
CA SER A 731 53.65 9.25 17.09
C SER A 731 52.82 8.89 18.34
N ASP A 732 51.96 7.89 18.23
CA ASP A 732 51.19 7.33 19.35
C ASP A 732 51.95 6.28 20.16
N GLY A 733 53.18 5.93 19.79
CA GLY A 733 53.98 4.91 20.46
C GLY A 733 53.62 3.48 20.06
N ARG A 734 52.75 3.29 19.06
CA ARG A 734 52.34 1.98 18.53
C ARG A 734 53.33 1.49 17.48
N TRP A 735 54.61 1.40 17.87
CA TRP A 735 55.73 1.20 16.93
C TRP A 735 55.66 -0.10 16.14
N LYS A 736 55.11 -1.18 16.70
CA LYS A 736 54.96 -2.46 15.98
C LYS A 736 53.98 -2.34 14.80
N GLU A 737 52.84 -1.70 15.02
CA GLU A 737 51.85 -1.49 13.96
C GLU A 737 52.34 -0.46 12.94
N ALA A 738 53.11 0.54 13.38
CA ALA A 738 53.77 1.48 12.47
C ALA A 738 54.78 0.78 11.55
N GLU A 739 55.61 -0.11 12.09
CA GLU A 739 56.58 -0.91 11.34
C GLU A 739 55.92 -1.72 10.23
N GLU A 740 54.83 -2.43 10.52
CA GLU A 740 54.11 -3.24 9.52
C GLU A 740 53.67 -2.41 8.30
N LEU A 741 53.12 -1.22 8.54
CA LEU A 741 52.69 -0.31 7.47
C LEU A 741 53.87 0.37 6.77
N GLU A 742 54.93 0.72 7.50
CA GLU A 742 56.13 1.36 6.95
C GLU A 742 56.90 0.42 6.03
N VAL A 743 57.07 -0.85 6.41
CA VAL A 743 57.67 -1.90 5.57
C VAL A 743 56.86 -2.06 4.29
N GLN A 744 55.55 -2.22 4.41
CA GLN A 744 54.66 -2.32 3.25
C GLN A 744 54.77 -1.09 2.34
N ALA A 745 54.80 0.12 2.92
CA ALA A 745 54.92 1.35 2.14
C ALA A 745 56.28 1.50 1.43
N ILE A 746 57.37 1.03 2.05
CA ILE A 746 58.71 1.04 1.42
C ILE A 746 58.73 0.10 0.21
N GLU A 747 58.19 -1.11 0.34
CA GLU A 747 58.11 -2.06 -0.77
C GLU A 747 57.32 -1.48 -1.96
N LEU A 748 56.15 -0.87 -1.67
CA LEU A 748 55.34 -0.20 -2.68
C LEU A 748 56.08 0.98 -3.32
N ARG A 749 56.76 1.83 -2.54
CA ARG A 749 57.53 2.96 -3.08
C ARG A 749 58.72 2.51 -3.90
N LYS A 750 59.41 1.43 -3.50
CA LYS A 750 60.48 0.83 -4.31
C LYS A 750 59.96 0.32 -5.65
N HIS A 751 58.79 -0.32 -5.67
CA HIS A 751 58.16 -0.81 -6.89
C HIS A 751 57.70 0.33 -7.82
N VAL A 752 57.01 1.34 -7.28
CA VAL A 752 56.37 2.41 -8.07
C VAL A 752 57.35 3.54 -8.44
N LEU A 753 58.27 3.90 -7.54
CA LEU A 753 59.16 5.07 -7.68
C LEU A 753 60.65 4.71 -7.81
N GLY A 754 61.06 3.49 -7.43
CA GLY A 754 62.46 3.04 -7.42
C GLY A 754 63.18 3.13 -6.05
N PRO A 755 64.38 2.49 -5.90
CA PRO A 755 65.13 2.42 -4.65
C PRO A 755 65.72 3.77 -4.21
N GLU A 756 65.97 4.65 -5.17
CA GLU A 756 66.67 5.93 -4.99
C GLU A 756 65.72 7.13 -4.82
N HIS A 757 64.42 6.96 -5.04
CA HIS A 757 63.48 8.08 -5.01
C HIS A 757 63.43 8.73 -3.60
N PRO A 758 63.46 10.08 -3.47
CA PRO A 758 63.53 10.75 -2.17
C PRO A 758 62.45 10.34 -1.17
N SER A 759 61.22 10.07 -1.63
CA SER A 759 60.13 9.55 -0.77
C SER A 759 60.38 8.13 -0.27
N THR A 760 61.00 7.26 -1.07
CA THR A 760 61.41 5.90 -0.66
C THR A 760 62.46 6.01 0.45
N LEU A 761 63.49 6.85 0.24
CA LEU A 761 64.55 7.09 1.22
C LEU A 761 64.01 7.71 2.52
N THR A 762 62.95 8.52 2.43
CA THR A 762 62.27 9.10 3.61
C THR A 762 61.50 8.05 4.39
N SER A 763 60.77 7.16 3.72
CA SER A 763 60.12 6.03 4.42
C SER A 763 61.13 5.10 5.09
N MET A 764 62.26 4.81 4.43
CA MET A 764 63.33 4.01 5.03
C MET A 764 63.92 4.68 6.28
N ALA A 765 64.12 6.00 6.24
CA ALA A 765 64.58 6.75 7.42
C ALA A 765 63.56 6.71 8.58
N ASN A 766 62.26 6.77 8.26
CA ASN A 766 61.20 6.66 9.27
C ASN A 766 61.18 5.26 9.90
N LEU A 767 61.28 4.19 9.09
CA LEU A 767 61.36 2.82 9.60
C LEU A 767 62.57 2.61 10.51
N ALA A 768 63.73 3.21 10.18
CA ALA A 768 64.90 3.13 11.05
C ALA A 768 64.66 3.83 12.40
N SER A 769 63.98 4.98 12.39
CA SER A 769 63.53 5.65 13.61
C SER A 769 62.55 4.78 14.42
N THR A 770 61.65 4.05 13.74
CA THR A 770 60.74 3.09 14.38
C THR A 770 61.52 1.97 15.07
N TYR A 771 62.50 1.35 14.40
CA TYR A 771 63.39 0.37 15.03
C TYR A 771 64.14 0.94 16.22
N TRP A 772 64.64 2.17 16.11
CA TRP A 772 65.35 2.85 17.20
C TRP A 772 64.45 2.99 18.44
N ASN A 773 63.20 3.42 18.26
CA ASN A 773 62.23 3.55 19.36
C ASN A 773 61.80 2.19 19.95
N GLN A 774 61.88 1.11 19.18
CA GLN A 774 61.70 -0.26 19.69
C GLN A 774 62.93 -0.81 20.43
N GLY A 775 64.05 -0.09 20.48
CA GLY A 775 65.32 -0.58 21.05
C GLY A 775 66.11 -1.49 20.10
N ARG A 776 65.69 -1.62 18.84
CA ARG A 776 66.30 -2.45 17.79
C ARG A 776 67.41 -1.69 17.06
N TRP A 777 68.42 -1.22 17.81
CA TRP A 777 69.42 -0.28 17.29
C TRP A 777 70.33 -0.85 16.20
N LYS A 778 70.56 -2.18 16.16
CA LYS A 778 71.34 -2.81 15.08
C LYS A 778 70.60 -2.74 13.74
N GLU A 779 69.31 -3.03 13.73
CA GLU A 779 68.47 -2.96 12.53
C GLU A 779 68.27 -1.50 12.09
N ALA A 780 68.18 -0.57 13.04
CA ALA A 780 68.20 0.87 12.75
C ALA A 780 69.54 1.29 12.10
N GLU A 781 70.68 0.86 12.63
CA GLU A 781 72.02 1.16 12.09
C GLU A 781 72.14 0.69 10.64
N GLU A 782 71.79 -0.57 10.37
CA GLU A 782 71.87 -1.16 9.02
C GLU A 782 71.05 -0.36 8.00
N LEU A 783 69.83 0.03 8.37
CA LEU A 783 68.95 0.78 7.49
C LEU A 783 69.38 2.25 7.34
N GLU A 784 69.88 2.89 8.41
CA GLU A 784 70.41 4.25 8.37
C GLU A 784 71.65 4.37 7.48
N MET A 785 72.57 3.40 7.54
CA MET A 785 73.74 3.37 6.66
C MET A 785 73.33 3.32 5.18
N GLN A 786 72.38 2.44 4.82
CA GLN A 786 71.84 2.36 3.47
C GLN A 786 71.19 3.69 3.04
N VAL A 787 70.40 4.31 3.92
CA VAL A 787 69.74 5.60 3.63
C VAL A 787 70.76 6.72 3.42
N ILE A 788 71.82 6.79 4.21
CA ILE A 788 72.88 7.81 4.05
C ILE A 788 73.61 7.63 2.72
N GLU A 789 73.98 6.41 2.36
CA GLU A 789 74.65 6.11 1.10
C GLU A 789 73.80 6.56 -0.08
N LEU A 790 72.54 6.12 -0.14
CA LEU A 790 71.61 6.46 -1.22
C LEU A 790 71.28 7.95 -1.25
N ARG A 791 71.02 8.59 -0.10
CA ARG A 791 70.78 10.05 -0.06
C ARG A 791 72.00 10.84 -0.48
N THR A 792 73.21 10.36 -0.19
CA THR A 792 74.46 11.00 -0.61
C THR A 792 74.62 10.94 -2.12
N GLN A 793 74.29 9.80 -2.75
CA GLN A 793 74.34 9.63 -4.19
C GLN A 793 73.26 10.47 -4.91
N VAL A 794 72.02 10.45 -4.40
CA VAL A 794 70.85 11.06 -5.06
C VAL A 794 70.71 12.55 -4.79
N LEU A 795 70.81 12.97 -3.52
CA LEU A 795 70.58 14.36 -3.08
C LEU A 795 71.89 15.14 -2.87
N GLY A 796 73.01 14.42 -2.79
CA GLY A 796 74.32 14.95 -2.49
C GLY A 796 74.68 14.88 -1.00
N PRO A 797 75.98 14.79 -0.67
CA PRO A 797 76.47 14.71 0.71
C PRO A 797 76.13 15.93 1.59
N LYS A 798 75.71 17.09 1.03
CA LYS A 798 75.38 18.33 1.77
C LYS A 798 73.87 18.57 1.96
N HIS A 799 72.99 17.73 1.41
CA HIS A 799 71.55 17.99 1.48
C HIS A 799 71.02 17.89 2.92
N PRO A 800 70.07 18.74 3.37
CA PRO A 800 69.54 18.71 4.74
C PRO A 800 69.08 17.32 5.21
N SER A 801 68.37 16.56 4.37
CA SER A 801 67.95 15.18 4.68
C SER A 801 69.12 14.21 4.87
N THR A 802 70.21 14.35 4.12
CA THR A 802 71.44 13.56 4.29
C THR A 802 72.08 13.89 5.63
N LEU A 803 72.17 15.19 5.97
CA LEU A 803 72.72 15.64 7.26
C LEU A 803 71.87 15.18 8.45
N THR A 804 70.54 15.12 8.32
CA THR A 804 69.65 14.55 9.33
C THR A 804 69.88 13.06 9.53
N SER A 805 70.04 12.28 8.44
CA SER A 805 70.39 10.86 8.56
C SER A 805 71.76 10.66 9.22
N MET A 806 72.78 11.47 8.89
CA MET A 806 74.09 11.43 9.55
C MET A 806 73.99 11.69 11.05
N ASN A 807 73.20 12.68 11.46
CA ASN A 807 72.95 12.96 12.87
C ASN A 807 72.30 11.76 13.56
N ASN A 808 71.27 11.15 12.96
CA ASN A 808 70.57 10.01 13.56
C ASN A 808 71.50 8.79 13.69
N LEU A 809 72.26 8.45 12.65
CA LEU A 809 73.23 7.35 12.70
C LEU A 809 74.30 7.58 13.78
N ALA A 810 74.79 8.81 13.95
CA ALA A 810 75.75 9.11 15.01
C ALA A 810 75.16 8.87 16.41
N TYR A 811 73.88 9.19 16.63
CA TYR A 811 73.17 8.84 17.87
C TYR A 811 73.01 7.32 18.03
N THR A 812 72.68 6.59 16.97
CA THR A 812 72.57 5.12 16.96
C THR A 812 73.91 4.47 17.33
N TRP A 813 75.02 4.90 16.71
CA TRP A 813 76.38 4.43 17.02
C TRP A 813 76.78 4.70 18.46
N LYS A 814 76.42 5.86 19.01
CA LYS A 814 76.66 6.16 20.42
C LYS A 814 75.96 5.15 21.33
N LEU A 815 74.69 4.82 21.06
CA LEU A 815 73.95 3.83 21.85
C LEU A 815 74.49 2.41 21.72
N LEU A 816 75.06 2.07 20.55
CA LEU A 816 75.74 0.80 20.32
C LEU A 816 77.16 0.74 20.90
N GLY A 817 77.65 1.81 21.53
CA GLY A 817 78.99 1.87 22.12
C GLY A 817 80.13 2.16 21.12
N LYS A 818 79.82 2.46 19.85
CA LYS A 818 80.79 2.87 18.82
C LYS A 818 81.13 4.36 18.96
N VAL A 819 81.66 4.74 20.13
CA VAL A 819 81.80 6.15 20.56
C VAL A 819 82.69 6.96 19.61
N GLN A 820 83.81 6.41 19.15
CA GLN A 820 84.73 7.13 18.26
C GLN A 820 84.12 7.40 16.87
N ASP A 821 83.45 6.41 16.29
CA ASP A 821 82.75 6.56 15.02
C ASP A 821 81.60 7.57 15.12
N ALA A 822 80.85 7.53 16.23
CA ALA A 822 79.77 8.48 16.53
C ALA A 822 80.28 9.92 16.62
N LEU A 823 81.41 10.15 17.32
CA LEU A 823 82.05 11.47 17.42
C LEU A 823 82.50 11.98 16.06
N ALA A 824 83.20 11.14 15.28
CA ALA A 824 83.68 11.52 13.95
C ALA A 824 82.54 11.86 12.99
N LEU A 825 81.45 11.07 12.99
CA LEU A 825 80.29 11.32 12.14
C LEU A 825 79.51 12.58 12.56
N MET A 826 79.38 12.80 13.88
CA MET A 826 78.71 13.99 14.41
C MET A 826 79.50 15.27 14.15
N ASP A 827 80.83 15.25 14.29
CA ASP A 827 81.71 16.38 13.97
C ASP A 827 81.57 16.79 12.50
N LYS A 828 81.67 15.81 11.59
CA LYS A 828 81.42 16.03 10.15
C LYS A 828 80.01 16.58 9.89
N CYS A 829 78.98 16.07 10.59
CA CYS A 829 77.61 16.57 10.46
C CYS A 829 77.49 18.05 10.90
N VAL A 830 78.12 18.43 12.02
CA VAL A 830 78.14 19.80 12.55
C VAL A 830 78.86 20.75 11.61
N GLU A 831 80.02 20.36 11.06
CA GLU A 831 80.76 21.16 10.09
C GLU A 831 79.89 21.45 8.85
N LEU A 832 79.28 20.41 8.29
CA LEU A 832 78.41 20.54 7.11
C LEU A 832 77.15 21.38 7.40
N ARG A 833 76.50 21.19 8.56
CA ARG A 833 75.34 21.99 8.98
C ARG A 833 75.71 23.45 9.20
N ARG A 834 76.86 23.75 9.81
CA ARG A 834 77.37 25.12 10.01
C ARG A 834 77.61 25.83 8.67
N ASN A 835 78.22 25.12 7.71
CA ASN A 835 78.49 25.67 6.39
C ASN A 835 77.22 25.90 5.55
N LEU A 836 76.20 25.04 5.70
CA LEU A 836 74.97 25.12 4.92
C LEU A 836 73.91 26.05 5.55
N LEU A 837 73.64 25.90 6.84
CA LEU A 837 72.52 26.54 7.55
C LEU A 837 72.96 27.71 8.43
N GLY A 838 74.27 27.86 8.67
CA GLY A 838 74.84 28.81 9.61
C GLY A 838 74.97 28.25 11.04
N PRO A 839 75.78 28.92 11.90
CA PRO A 839 76.04 28.48 13.27
C PRO A 839 74.82 28.63 14.20
N GLU A 840 73.95 29.61 13.94
CA GLU A 840 72.77 29.92 14.77
C GLU A 840 71.54 29.06 14.44
N HIS A 841 71.61 28.20 13.41
CA HIS A 841 70.48 27.36 13.06
C HIS A 841 70.21 26.32 14.16
N PRO A 842 68.95 26.08 14.58
CA PRO A 842 68.63 25.15 15.68
C PRO A 842 69.24 23.75 15.54
N HIS A 843 69.24 23.19 14.33
CA HIS A 843 69.88 21.89 14.06
C HIS A 843 71.41 21.92 14.19
N THR A 844 72.08 23.03 13.84
CA THR A 844 73.53 23.19 14.03
C THR A 844 73.89 23.31 15.51
N ILE A 845 73.11 24.10 16.26
CA ILE A 845 73.27 24.27 17.71
C ILE A 845 73.05 22.93 18.42
N SER A 846 71.96 22.22 18.10
CA SER A 846 71.63 20.93 18.71
C SER A 846 72.72 19.87 18.50
N SER A 847 73.18 19.68 17.27
CA SER A 847 74.29 18.74 16.99
C SER A 847 75.61 19.17 17.62
N SER A 848 75.91 20.48 17.65
CA SER A 848 77.13 21.00 18.29
C SER A 848 77.12 20.76 19.81
N ASN A 849 75.96 20.95 20.45
CA ASN A 849 75.78 20.68 21.87
C ASN A 849 75.88 19.18 22.17
N ALA A 850 75.30 18.34 21.31
CA ALA A 850 75.42 16.89 21.40
C ALA A 850 76.90 16.47 21.33
N LEU A 851 77.63 16.91 20.30
CA LEU A 851 79.05 16.62 20.11
C LEU A 851 79.89 17.01 21.33
N LYS A 852 79.78 18.26 21.81
CA LYS A 852 80.49 18.74 23.01
C LYS A 852 80.15 17.92 24.25
N GLY A 853 78.88 17.52 24.39
CA GLY A 853 78.44 16.67 25.49
C GLY A 853 79.06 15.27 25.42
N TRP A 854 79.21 14.73 24.21
CA TRP A 854 79.77 13.39 23.97
C TRP A 854 81.30 13.38 24.17
N GLU A 855 82.01 14.40 23.71
CA GLU A 855 83.46 14.56 23.93
C GLU A 855 83.81 14.65 25.42
N ARG A 856 83.01 15.40 26.19
CA ARG A 856 83.17 15.51 27.66
C ARG A 856 82.93 14.18 28.38
N ALA A 857 82.01 13.36 27.89
CA ALA A 857 81.75 12.04 28.46
C ALA A 857 82.89 11.06 28.13
N ALA A 858 83.31 11.01 26.86
CA ALA A 858 84.41 10.17 26.42
C ALA A 858 85.76 10.52 27.09
N GLY A 859 85.99 11.80 27.40
CA GLY A 859 87.17 12.25 28.15
C GLY A 859 87.15 11.95 29.66
N LYS A 860 85.99 11.58 30.23
CA LYS A 860 85.87 11.17 31.65
C LYS A 860 86.02 9.66 31.86
N ASP A 861 85.70 8.84 30.86
CA ASP A 861 85.85 7.38 30.91
C ASP A 861 87.29 6.90 30.63
N GLY A 862 88.23 7.84 30.39
CA GLY A 862 89.64 7.59 30.12
C GLY A 862 90.59 7.79 31.31
N HIS A 863 90.07 7.84 32.54
CA HIS A 863 90.85 7.96 33.79
C HIS A 863 90.59 6.83 34.77
#